data_AF-A0A2M8D704-F1
#
_entry.id   AF-A0A2M8D704-F1
#
_cell.length_a   1.000
_cell.length_b   1.000
_cell.length_c   1.000
_cell.angle_alpha   90.00
_cell.angle_beta   90.00
_cell.angle_gamma   90.00
#
_symmetry.space_group_name_H-M   'P 1'
#
loop_
_entity.id
_entity.type
_entity.pdbx_description
1 polymer ?
#
loop_
_entity_poly.entity_id
_entity_poly.type
_entity_poly.pdbx_seq_one_letter_code
_entity_poly.pdbx_strand_id
1 'polypeptide(L)'
;AGYFDYDDVVVIVNDASATSTAIGTYFQVARSIPDIQMIHISTPEMETVTRAVFESDIRSPVENYLQANNLASTTNYIVTTKGVPLRVNGTDGQTGTKASVDQELMLILGSNASFIGGGGSPMNAYKDKNERFSSVAYGYYLVTRLTGYTIQDVENLIDRSDVATTTNAGIFVLDVSPNHDISGYQQVNDWMRAAAPILTAKGYSVTLDETNTYLTGQTNVLGYYSWGSNDCCDTNNAIPGNTWVNGAIGETAVSFGGRSFTTGTSYGQSLVADWIAEGITGISGYVYEPFIMALAHADTLFDRYTDGYNLADSYSMANFNLSWQQVVVGDPKTIIVKKPLPFSLSSPSDNTISLSASPTLTWGDSVSYNTISTYQLFIDGALNKDNVAATSTTPSADLPSGTHTWHIEALDTLGNTATSTETYTINIIPEYSAGSHVFYVDNVLGDDANPGTQAAPYATIGKAAGIAQAGDTVMIIKNNNEPYREMVTPANSGTSGAYITFQGVSPSSKPEIWGSADVSDGWSSYDGGNSDTYQKSVVTNPVIVAAGASIGNLAKKVNGVSQDSLNAGEWYWTGGNLYYRLAGGENIATLHMEAGTRSYGIKGSDKSYIRYQNLFVKYANVQGIFAASNSLVQNIEVESCQSGIYLSDTNSKIYYSVARHNNIYGIHIGILSNGNQIYNSVAYGNGDSGIYVFLSGTNASLKNTVSAGNGSYAFSFYLVSPLSGFTADHNNWDANSDETWPTYQGTNNQENIAPLFRDALGGDFRFEQFSPNIDTGADVGLITDILGNPIYGTPDIGAYEYQPPYTIGTHAPSADGSLRIYADGKYRYTAATSTASVADFTVTPVGGFGAGDYAEYLNVFIT
;
A
#
# COMPACT_ATOMS: atom_id res chain seq x y z
N ALA A 1 1.40 5.89 36.71
CA ALA A 1 2.06 7.15 36.39
C ALA A 1 1.58 7.61 35.03
N GLY A 2 1.14 8.85 34.91
CA GLY A 2 1.00 9.51 33.62
C GLY A 2 2.37 9.81 33.02
N TYR A 3 2.48 9.79 31.70
CA TYR A 3 3.79 9.91 31.04
C TYR A 3 4.54 11.21 31.37
N PHE A 4 3.81 12.30 31.63
CA PHE A 4 4.36 13.63 31.90
C PHE A 4 4.54 13.97 33.39
N ASP A 5 4.01 13.13 34.30
CA ASP A 5 4.23 13.31 35.74
C ASP A 5 5.54 12.63 36.21
N TYR A 6 5.82 12.76 37.50
CA TYR A 6 7.04 12.26 38.14
C TYR A 6 6.78 11.06 39.08
N ASP A 7 5.60 10.41 38.99
CA ASP A 7 5.25 9.27 39.85
C ASP A 7 6.09 8.01 39.53
N ASP A 8 6.82 8.00 38.42
CA ASP A 8 7.72 6.92 37.98
C ASP A 8 9.20 7.32 37.97
N VAL A 9 9.56 8.44 38.63
CA VAL A 9 10.93 8.97 38.71
C VAL A 9 11.49 8.80 40.11
N VAL A 10 12.66 8.18 40.26
CA VAL A 10 13.40 8.15 41.54
C VAL A 10 14.68 8.98 41.46
N VAL A 11 15.08 9.59 42.57
CA VAL A 11 16.25 10.46 42.64
C VAL A 11 17.26 9.90 43.62
N ILE A 12 18.51 9.74 43.19
CA ILE A 12 19.61 9.26 44.02
C ILE A 12 20.39 10.46 44.57
N VAL A 13 20.44 10.53 45.91
CA VAL A 13 21.13 11.57 46.67
C VAL A 13 22.26 10.94 47.48
N ASN A 14 23.47 11.49 47.35
CA ASN A 14 24.63 11.13 48.15
C ASN A 14 24.71 12.02 49.40
N ASP A 15 24.37 11.48 50.56
CA ASP A 15 24.37 12.20 51.85
C ASP A 15 25.78 12.63 52.30
N ALA A 16 26.83 12.03 51.73
CA ALA A 16 28.20 12.47 51.96
C ALA A 16 28.55 13.77 51.20
N SER A 17 27.70 14.22 50.27
CA SER A 17 27.92 15.44 49.48
C SER A 17 26.81 16.46 49.68
N ALA A 18 27.16 17.59 50.32
CA ALA A 18 26.22 18.71 50.50
C ALA A 18 25.67 19.24 49.16
N THR A 19 26.45 19.13 48.08
CA THR A 19 26.04 19.49 46.72
C THR A 19 24.92 18.58 46.22
N SER A 20 25.05 17.27 46.43
CA SER A 20 24.05 16.28 46.03
C SER A 20 22.75 16.45 46.80
N THR A 21 22.82 16.65 48.11
CA THR A 21 21.63 16.92 48.95
C THR A 21 20.91 18.20 48.54
N ALA A 22 21.63 19.28 48.25
CA ALA A 22 21.04 20.53 47.80
C ALA A 22 20.28 20.38 46.48
N ILE A 23 20.93 19.77 45.47
CA ILE A 23 20.31 19.52 44.15
C ILE A 23 19.11 18.57 44.26
N GLY A 24 19.25 17.47 45.02
CA GLY A 24 18.16 16.52 45.22
C GLY A 24 16.93 17.17 45.86
N THR A 25 17.15 17.99 46.89
CA THR A 25 16.07 18.75 47.56
C THR A 25 15.41 19.74 46.61
N TYR A 26 16.21 20.48 45.84
CA TYR A 26 15.70 21.44 44.86
C TYR A 26 14.81 20.74 43.82
N PHE A 27 15.30 19.65 43.22
CA PHE A 27 14.57 18.91 42.20
C PHE A 27 13.29 18.26 42.76
N GLN A 28 13.36 17.72 43.98
CA GLN A 28 12.20 17.15 44.65
C GLN A 28 11.07 18.18 44.79
N VAL A 29 11.40 19.40 45.26
CA VAL A 29 10.42 20.48 45.42
C VAL A 29 9.92 20.97 44.05
N ALA A 30 10.83 21.18 43.10
CA ALA A 30 10.51 21.72 41.78
C ALA A 30 9.58 20.79 40.97
N ARG A 31 9.58 19.48 41.25
CA ARG A 31 8.79 18.46 40.54
C ARG A 31 7.76 17.75 41.40
N SER A 32 7.62 18.16 42.66
CA SER A 32 6.73 17.51 43.64
C SER A 32 6.98 16.00 43.76
N ILE A 33 8.24 15.57 43.72
CA ILE A 33 8.61 14.15 43.80
C ILE A 33 8.32 13.64 45.23
N PRO A 34 7.52 12.57 45.38
CA PRO A 34 7.24 11.96 46.67
C PRO A 34 8.49 11.55 47.46
N ASP A 35 8.45 11.69 48.79
CA ASP A 35 9.58 11.35 49.68
C ASP A 35 10.08 9.91 49.49
N ILE A 36 9.18 8.97 49.21
CA ILE A 36 9.55 7.56 48.99
C ILE A 36 10.37 7.35 47.70
N GLN A 37 10.36 8.31 46.77
CA GLN A 37 11.15 8.26 45.54
C GLN A 37 12.53 8.91 45.69
N MET A 38 12.86 9.42 46.89
CA MET A 38 14.18 9.95 47.22
C MET A 38 15.05 8.85 47.85
N ILE A 39 16.01 8.34 47.09
CA ILE A 39 16.92 7.26 47.49
C ILE A 39 18.21 7.87 48.02
N HIS A 40 18.44 7.72 49.32
CA HIS A 40 19.64 8.21 49.99
C HIS A 40 20.72 7.13 50.05
N ILE A 41 21.93 7.47 49.59
CA ILE A 41 23.14 6.64 49.64
C ILE A 41 24.28 7.41 50.29
N SER A 42 25.35 6.72 50.66
CA SER A 42 26.57 7.34 51.19
C SER A 42 27.79 6.78 50.48
N THR A 43 28.42 7.58 49.63
CA THR A 43 29.57 7.19 48.80
C THR A 43 30.57 8.35 48.67
N PRO A 44 31.85 8.13 48.32
CA PRO A 44 32.82 9.23 48.18
C PRO A 44 32.39 10.29 47.14
N GLU A 45 32.73 11.56 47.39
CA GLU A 45 32.37 12.69 46.50
C GLU A 45 33.20 12.77 45.20
N MET A 46 34.17 11.86 45.01
CA MET A 46 35.03 11.86 43.83
C MET A 46 34.30 11.35 42.59
N GLU A 47 34.56 11.95 41.43
CA GLU A 47 33.91 11.59 40.17
C GLU A 47 34.25 10.17 39.69
N THR A 48 35.37 9.59 40.13
CA THR A 48 35.81 8.26 39.70
C THR A 48 35.93 7.32 40.89
N VAL A 49 35.19 6.21 40.88
CA VAL A 49 35.21 5.19 41.93
C VAL A 49 35.73 3.85 41.42
N THR A 50 36.12 2.97 42.35
CA THR A 50 36.43 1.57 42.01
C THR A 50 35.13 0.78 41.81
N ARG A 51 35.21 -0.34 41.08
CA ARG A 51 34.06 -1.25 40.95
C ARG A 51 33.52 -1.71 42.31
N ALA A 52 34.40 -2.01 43.26
CA ALA A 52 33.98 -2.41 44.61
C ALA A 52 33.12 -1.34 45.30
N VAL A 53 33.53 -0.07 45.22
CA VAL A 53 32.76 1.07 45.78
C VAL A 53 31.43 1.26 45.05
N PHE A 54 31.39 1.13 43.72
CA PHE A 54 30.14 1.16 42.98
C PHE A 54 29.16 0.08 43.45
N GLU A 55 29.63 -1.17 43.59
CA GLU A 55 28.78 -2.28 44.03
C GLU A 55 28.28 -2.10 45.48
N SER A 56 29.17 -1.72 46.41
CA SER A 56 28.84 -1.64 47.84
C SER A 56 28.08 -0.39 48.24
N ASP A 57 28.45 0.77 47.69
CA ASP A 57 28.01 2.08 48.20
C ASP A 57 26.91 2.68 47.32
N ILE A 58 26.74 2.21 46.08
CA ILE A 58 25.78 2.75 45.11
C ILE A 58 24.76 1.71 44.68
N ARG A 59 25.18 0.66 43.95
CA ARG A 59 24.29 -0.33 43.35
C ARG A 59 23.47 -1.07 44.40
N SER A 60 24.12 -1.74 45.35
CA SER A 60 23.42 -2.58 46.33
C SER A 60 22.43 -1.77 47.18
N PRO A 61 22.78 -0.57 47.70
CA PRO A 61 21.82 0.27 48.40
C PRO A 61 20.61 0.68 47.56
N VAL A 62 20.82 1.05 46.29
CA VAL A 62 19.73 1.45 45.38
C VAL A 62 18.82 0.26 45.06
N GLU A 63 19.38 -0.89 44.68
CA GLU A 63 18.62 -2.12 44.42
C GLU A 63 17.76 -2.53 45.62
N ASN A 64 18.36 -2.54 46.81
CA ASN A 64 17.67 -2.90 48.06
C ASN A 64 16.54 -1.91 48.37
N TYR A 65 16.75 -0.60 48.18
CA TYR A 65 15.73 0.40 48.44
C TYR A 65 14.54 0.28 47.47
N LEU A 66 14.81 0.12 46.17
CA LEU A 66 13.78 -0.06 45.15
C LEU A 66 12.91 -1.29 45.42
N GLN A 67 13.53 -2.40 45.82
CA GLN A 67 12.83 -3.63 46.15
C GLN A 67 12.03 -3.50 47.46
N ALA A 68 12.64 -2.97 48.52
CA ALA A 68 11.99 -2.85 49.83
C ALA A 68 10.76 -1.93 49.82
N ASN A 69 10.73 -0.94 48.92
CA ASN A 69 9.64 0.03 48.81
C ASN A 69 8.68 -0.25 47.63
N ASN A 70 8.80 -1.41 46.97
CA ASN A 70 8.00 -1.80 45.80
C ASN A 70 8.06 -0.81 44.62
N LEU A 71 9.19 -0.13 44.46
CA LEU A 71 9.41 0.85 43.38
C LEU A 71 10.02 0.22 42.14
N ALA A 72 10.56 -1.00 42.24
CA ALA A 72 11.27 -1.66 41.14
C ALA A 72 10.43 -1.82 39.86
N SER A 73 9.12 -2.08 39.97
CA SER A 73 8.23 -2.26 38.82
C SER A 73 7.44 -1.00 38.43
N THR A 74 7.56 0.09 39.20
CA THR A 74 6.84 1.35 38.95
C THR A 74 7.78 2.46 38.48
N THR A 75 9.08 2.34 38.76
CA THR A 75 10.10 3.28 38.31
C THR A 75 10.41 3.05 36.85
N ASN A 76 10.38 4.11 36.05
CA ASN A 76 10.88 4.11 34.68
C ASN A 76 12.20 4.89 34.59
N TYR A 77 12.35 5.94 35.40
CA TYR A 77 13.47 6.87 35.34
C TYR A 77 14.22 6.94 36.67
N ILE A 78 15.54 6.86 36.61
CA ILE A 78 16.44 7.12 37.74
C ILE A 78 17.20 8.41 37.45
N VAL A 79 17.30 9.29 38.44
CA VAL A 79 18.02 10.56 38.34
C VAL A 79 19.17 10.56 39.33
N THR A 80 20.41 10.69 38.86
CA THR A 80 21.57 10.93 39.72
C THR A 80 21.85 12.42 39.85
N THR A 81 22.48 12.84 40.94
CA THR A 81 22.80 14.26 41.21
C THR A 81 24.31 14.49 41.25
N LYS A 82 24.78 15.72 41.00
CA LYS A 82 26.18 16.10 41.22
C LYS A 82 26.59 15.79 42.66
N GLY A 83 27.67 15.03 42.83
CA GLY A 83 28.11 14.50 44.12
C GLY A 83 27.89 12.99 44.26
N VAL A 84 27.01 12.39 43.45
CA VAL A 84 27.07 10.95 43.13
C VAL A 84 28.23 10.73 42.15
N PRO A 85 29.12 9.75 42.37
CA PRO A 85 30.21 9.43 41.45
C PRO A 85 29.78 9.33 40.00
N LEU A 86 30.63 9.78 39.08
CA LEU A 86 30.32 9.91 37.66
C LEU A 86 30.64 8.62 36.89
N ARG A 87 31.75 7.96 37.23
CA ARG A 87 32.27 6.82 36.49
C ARG A 87 32.97 5.77 37.35
N VAL A 88 32.99 4.56 36.84
CA VAL A 88 33.62 3.39 37.45
C VAL A 88 34.91 3.07 36.70
N ASN A 89 36.03 2.97 37.42
CA ASN A 89 37.30 2.53 36.86
C ASN A 89 37.28 1.04 36.50
N GLY A 90 38.01 0.68 35.44
CA GLY A 90 38.12 -0.68 34.92
C GLY A 90 39.16 -0.79 33.80
N THR A 91 39.05 -1.81 32.97
CA THR A 91 39.92 -2.02 31.80
C THR A 91 39.45 -1.21 30.58
N ASP A 92 40.39 -0.88 29.69
CA ASP A 92 40.16 -0.14 28.44
C ASP A 92 39.66 -1.03 27.29
N GLY A 93 39.12 -0.40 26.25
CA GLY A 93 38.68 -1.05 25.01
C GLY A 93 37.18 -1.31 24.92
N GLN A 94 36.71 -1.74 23.74
CA GLN A 94 35.28 -2.03 23.47
C GLN A 94 34.71 -3.13 24.39
N THR A 95 35.57 -4.03 24.87
CA THR A 95 35.22 -5.09 25.83
C THR A 95 35.87 -4.85 27.19
N GLY A 96 36.08 -3.58 27.57
CA GLY A 96 36.75 -3.15 28.81
C GLY A 96 35.99 -3.53 30.09
N THR A 97 36.10 -2.77 31.17
CA THR A 97 35.16 -2.77 32.34
C THR A 97 34.91 -1.39 32.96
N LYS A 98 35.44 -0.33 32.34
CA LYS A 98 35.09 1.06 32.65
C LYS A 98 33.60 1.29 32.43
N ALA A 99 32.96 2.28 33.03
CA ALA A 99 31.61 2.69 32.64
C ALA A 99 31.24 4.03 33.29
N SER A 100 30.19 4.70 32.82
CA SER A 100 29.49 5.69 33.63
C SER A 100 28.68 4.96 34.71
N VAL A 101 28.57 5.59 35.89
CA VAL A 101 27.72 5.09 36.97
C VAL A 101 26.27 5.02 36.52
N ASP A 102 25.85 5.98 35.70
CA ASP A 102 24.47 6.13 35.23
C ASP A 102 24.06 4.95 34.33
N GLN A 103 24.92 4.53 33.41
CA GLN A 103 24.65 3.41 32.51
C GLN A 103 24.76 2.03 33.19
N GLU A 104 25.49 1.92 34.30
CA GLU A 104 25.50 0.71 35.12
C GLU A 104 24.22 0.64 35.98
N LEU A 105 23.77 1.77 36.51
CA LEU A 105 22.48 1.89 37.23
C LEU A 105 21.28 1.58 36.33
N MET A 106 21.37 1.90 35.03
CA MET A 106 20.34 1.57 34.04
C MET A 106 19.99 0.08 34.03
N LEU A 107 20.97 -0.79 34.26
CA LEU A 107 20.82 -2.24 34.10
C LEU A 107 20.38 -2.98 35.39
N ILE A 108 20.30 -2.29 36.53
CA ILE A 108 20.01 -2.93 37.82
C ILE A 108 18.62 -3.58 37.80
N LEU A 109 18.45 -4.68 38.53
CA LEU A 109 17.19 -5.44 38.65
C LEU A 109 16.57 -5.92 37.32
N GLY A 110 17.22 -5.65 36.19
CA GLY A 110 16.72 -5.88 34.84
C GLY A 110 17.23 -7.16 34.18
N SER A 111 16.76 -7.42 32.97
CA SER A 111 17.15 -8.58 32.15
C SER A 111 18.63 -8.55 31.76
N ASN A 112 19.23 -7.36 31.72
CA ASN A 112 20.62 -7.13 31.37
C ASN A 112 21.54 -6.93 32.59
N ALA A 113 21.07 -7.20 33.82
CA ALA A 113 21.86 -6.99 35.05
C ALA A 113 23.17 -7.80 35.09
N SER A 114 23.28 -8.89 34.32
CA SER A 114 24.51 -9.68 34.19
C SER A 114 25.63 -8.97 33.43
N PHE A 115 25.33 -7.91 32.68
CA PHE A 115 26.34 -7.11 31.99
C PHE A 115 27.01 -6.10 32.91
N ILE A 116 26.47 -5.86 34.11
CA ILE A 116 27.04 -4.90 35.07
C ILE A 116 28.46 -5.32 35.47
N GLY A 117 29.43 -4.43 35.22
CA GLY A 117 30.85 -4.70 35.45
C GLY A 117 31.50 -5.73 34.54
N GLY A 118 30.77 -6.26 33.55
CA GLY A 118 31.28 -7.10 32.49
C GLY A 118 31.91 -6.29 31.34
N GLY A 119 32.48 -6.99 30.37
CA GLY A 119 32.95 -6.38 29.11
C GLY A 119 31.89 -6.47 28.00
N GLY A 120 31.78 -5.42 27.20
CA GLY A 120 30.81 -5.30 26.12
C GLY A 120 29.51 -4.60 26.56
N SER A 121 28.75 -4.11 25.59
CA SER A 121 27.50 -3.39 25.81
C SER A 121 26.32 -4.15 25.18
N PRO A 122 25.26 -4.46 25.94
CA PRO A 122 24.07 -5.08 25.35
C PRO A 122 23.35 -4.11 24.40
N MET A 123 22.79 -4.69 23.33
CA MET A 123 21.97 -3.96 22.37
C MET A 123 20.76 -3.33 23.05
N ASN A 124 20.45 -2.08 22.70
CA ASN A 124 19.27 -1.41 23.21
C ASN A 124 18.01 -1.84 22.43
N ALA A 125 17.14 -2.62 23.09
CA ALA A 125 15.86 -3.05 22.50
C ALA A 125 14.86 -1.90 22.27
N TYR A 126 15.05 -0.74 22.91
CA TYR A 126 14.23 0.45 22.74
C TYR A 126 14.72 1.36 21.60
N LYS A 127 15.86 1.04 20.96
CA LYS A 127 16.31 1.79 19.78
C LYS A 127 15.26 1.76 18.66
N ASP A 128 15.06 2.91 18.02
CA ASP A 128 14.15 3.13 16.88
C ASP A 128 12.67 2.80 17.14
N LYS A 129 12.29 2.63 18.41
CA LYS A 129 10.89 2.45 18.77
C LYS A 129 10.11 3.75 18.57
N ASN A 130 8.79 3.61 18.49
CA ASN A 130 7.85 4.72 18.39
C ASN A 130 6.71 4.49 19.39
N GLU A 131 7.08 4.19 20.63
CA GLU A 131 6.19 3.95 21.76
C GLU A 131 6.87 4.46 23.02
N ARG A 132 6.12 4.67 24.11
CA ARG A 132 6.64 5.27 25.35
C ARG A 132 7.36 4.23 26.20
N PHE A 133 8.42 4.65 26.90
CA PHE A 133 9.24 3.72 27.66
C PHE A 133 8.47 3.08 28.83
N SER A 134 8.75 1.79 29.07
CA SER A 134 8.30 1.05 30.25
C SER A 134 9.41 0.12 30.71
N SER A 135 9.89 0.32 31.93
CA SER A 135 10.96 -0.51 32.52
C SER A 135 10.55 -1.98 32.61
N VAL A 136 9.26 -2.25 32.80
CA VAL A 136 8.70 -3.61 32.83
C VAL A 136 8.73 -4.25 31.43
N ALA A 137 8.43 -3.48 30.37
CA ALA A 137 8.42 -3.99 29.00
C ALA A 137 9.84 -4.23 28.47
N TYR A 138 10.78 -3.34 28.79
CA TYR A 138 12.14 -3.36 28.24
C TYR A 138 13.17 -4.01 29.17
N GLY A 139 12.87 -4.16 30.46
CA GLY A 139 13.69 -4.86 31.44
C GLY A 139 14.92 -4.07 31.91
N TYR A 140 14.85 -2.74 31.96
CA TYR A 140 15.88 -1.84 32.49
C TYR A 140 15.27 -0.45 32.82
N TYR A 141 16.04 0.48 33.40
CA TYR A 141 15.57 1.86 33.71
C TYR A 141 16.28 2.91 32.85
N LEU A 142 15.62 4.02 32.52
CA LEU A 142 16.32 5.15 31.89
C LEU A 142 16.99 6.01 32.95
N VAL A 143 18.28 6.32 32.78
CA VAL A 143 19.05 7.07 33.78
C VAL A 143 19.50 8.40 33.20
N THR A 144 19.19 9.47 33.92
CA THR A 144 19.66 10.84 33.63
C THR A 144 20.40 11.40 34.84
N ARG A 145 21.12 12.49 34.62
CA ARG A 145 21.93 13.14 35.65
C ARG A 145 21.64 14.63 35.72
N LEU A 146 21.49 15.14 36.94
CA LEU A 146 21.45 16.57 37.25
C LEU A 146 22.85 17.02 37.68
N THR A 147 23.63 17.52 36.73
CA THR A 147 25.03 17.95 36.95
C THR A 147 25.42 19.15 36.07
N GLY A 148 26.46 19.86 36.51
CA GLY A 148 27.03 21.06 35.91
C GLY A 148 28.27 21.47 36.71
N TYR A 149 28.88 22.61 36.39
CA TYR A 149 30.02 23.09 37.16
C TYR A 149 29.62 23.47 38.59
N THR A 150 28.49 24.14 38.74
CA THR A 150 27.97 24.66 40.01
C THR A 150 26.55 24.15 40.29
N ILE A 151 26.08 24.32 41.54
CA ILE A 151 24.66 24.06 41.90
C ILE A 151 23.74 24.94 41.05
N GLN A 152 24.10 26.21 40.85
CA GLN A 152 23.29 27.16 40.07
C GLN A 152 23.10 26.71 38.62
N ASP A 153 24.12 26.12 37.99
CA ASP A 153 23.98 25.60 36.63
C ASP A 153 22.92 24.49 36.56
N VAL A 154 22.86 23.65 37.59
CA VAL A 154 21.91 22.54 37.71
C VAL A 154 20.50 23.05 38.02
N GLU A 155 20.34 23.99 38.95
CA GLU A 155 19.05 24.63 39.24
C GLU A 155 18.50 25.33 37.99
N ASN A 156 19.33 26.09 37.27
CA ASN A 156 18.93 26.74 36.02
C ASN A 156 18.53 25.71 34.94
N LEU A 157 19.23 24.57 34.86
CA LEU A 157 18.90 23.48 33.95
C LEU A 157 17.51 22.89 34.27
N ILE A 158 17.22 22.67 35.57
CA ILE A 158 15.92 22.19 36.04
C ILE A 158 14.84 23.21 35.69
N ASP A 159 15.05 24.48 35.95
CA ASP A 159 14.06 25.52 35.70
C ASP A 159 13.73 25.65 34.20
N ARG A 160 14.74 25.57 33.33
CA ARG A 160 14.54 25.61 31.87
C ARG A 160 13.73 24.42 31.34
N SER A 161 13.78 23.27 32.00
CA SER A 161 12.95 22.11 31.63
C SER A 161 11.45 22.39 31.85
N ASP A 162 11.11 23.03 32.98
CA ASP A 162 9.71 23.30 33.34
C ASP A 162 9.05 24.26 32.34
N VAL A 163 9.77 25.32 31.99
CA VAL A 163 9.35 26.34 31.02
C VAL A 163 9.92 26.12 29.62
N ALA A 164 10.14 24.85 29.23
CA ALA A 164 10.56 24.49 27.88
C ALA A 164 9.62 25.06 26.81
N THR A 165 10.20 25.54 25.71
CA THR A 165 9.44 26.13 24.60
C THR A 165 8.45 25.12 24.02
N THR A 166 7.23 25.58 23.70
CA THR A 166 6.12 24.71 23.29
C THR A 166 5.71 24.88 21.81
N THR A 167 6.48 25.68 21.07
CA THR A 167 6.25 25.99 19.65
C THR A 167 7.48 25.56 18.86
N ASN A 168 7.42 25.55 17.51
CA ASN A 168 8.59 25.41 16.63
C ASN A 168 9.56 26.61 16.73
N ALA A 169 9.66 27.24 17.90
CA ALA A 169 10.56 28.32 18.21
C ALA A 169 11.95 27.76 18.52
N GLY A 170 12.92 28.22 17.74
CA GLY A 170 14.31 27.84 17.84
C GLY A 170 14.80 27.09 16.61
N ILE A 171 16.11 26.95 16.50
CA ILE A 171 16.79 26.34 15.36
C ILE A 171 17.46 25.02 15.77
N PHE A 172 17.42 24.03 14.90
CA PHE A 172 18.30 22.86 14.98
C PHE A 172 19.57 23.15 14.19
N VAL A 173 20.72 23.03 14.84
CA VAL A 173 22.03 23.25 14.24
C VAL A 173 22.73 21.89 14.16
N LEU A 174 23.02 21.47 12.93
CA LEU A 174 23.61 20.18 12.58
C LEU A 174 24.95 20.47 11.91
N ASP A 175 26.03 20.28 12.65
CA ASP A 175 27.38 20.67 12.28
C ASP A 175 28.16 19.42 11.85
N VAL A 176 28.08 19.09 10.56
CA VAL A 176 28.82 17.95 10.02
C VAL A 176 30.27 18.34 9.79
N SER A 177 31.17 17.37 9.85
CA SER A 177 32.58 17.59 9.54
C SER A 177 32.97 16.73 8.34
N PRO A 178 33.04 17.29 7.11
CA PRO A 178 33.35 16.55 5.89
C PRO A 178 34.66 15.75 5.95
N ASN A 179 35.63 16.15 6.77
CA ASN A 179 36.86 15.39 7.00
C ASN A 179 36.61 14.01 7.63
N HIS A 180 35.46 13.83 8.28
CA HIS A 180 34.99 12.56 8.85
C HIS A 180 34.09 11.77 7.90
N ASP A 181 33.92 12.18 6.64
CA ASP A 181 33.28 11.38 5.57
C ASP A 181 34.20 10.25 5.06
N ILE A 182 34.84 9.56 5.99
CA ILE A 182 35.73 8.44 5.74
C ILE A 182 35.40 7.29 6.70
N SER A 183 35.28 6.08 6.15
CA SER A 183 35.11 4.84 6.92
C SER A 183 33.89 4.86 7.88
N GLY A 184 34.03 4.34 9.10
CA GLY A 184 32.92 4.24 10.07
C GLY A 184 32.40 5.59 10.57
N TYR A 185 33.23 6.65 10.58
CA TYR A 185 32.89 8.00 11.07
C TYR A 185 31.84 8.71 10.22
N GLN A 186 31.77 8.38 8.93
CA GLN A 186 30.81 8.94 7.98
C GLN A 186 29.37 8.78 8.49
N GLN A 187 29.06 7.70 9.20
CA GLN A 187 27.72 7.42 9.72
C GLN A 187 27.20 8.56 10.61
N VAL A 188 28.05 9.23 11.38
CA VAL A 188 27.64 10.33 12.26
C VAL A 188 27.22 11.56 11.44
N ASN A 189 27.95 11.86 10.36
CA ASN A 189 27.55 12.90 9.39
C ASN A 189 26.25 12.50 8.68
N ASP A 190 26.09 11.23 8.31
CA ASP A 190 24.89 10.75 7.63
C ASP A 190 23.65 10.85 8.52
N TRP A 191 23.76 10.59 9.84
CA TRP A 191 22.65 10.81 10.79
C TRP A 191 22.26 12.29 10.86
N MET A 192 23.23 13.20 10.89
CA MET A 192 22.96 14.65 10.86
C MET A 192 22.28 15.06 9.54
N ARG A 193 22.79 14.60 8.39
CA ARG A 193 22.18 14.86 7.08
C ARG A 193 20.75 14.30 6.99
N ALA A 194 20.50 13.13 7.57
CA ALA A 194 19.18 12.52 7.61
C ALA A 194 18.20 13.26 8.54
N ALA A 195 18.68 13.86 9.63
CA ALA A 195 17.84 14.64 10.55
C ALA A 195 17.27 15.91 9.89
N ALA A 196 18.05 16.58 9.03
CA ALA A 196 17.66 17.85 8.42
C ALA A 196 16.32 17.82 7.64
N PRO A 197 16.08 16.90 6.69
CA PRO A 197 14.80 16.82 5.99
C PRO A 197 13.65 16.39 6.91
N ILE A 198 13.90 15.55 7.92
CA ILE A 198 12.88 15.13 8.90
C ILE A 198 12.36 16.35 9.68
N LEU A 199 13.29 17.14 10.21
CA LEU A 199 12.97 18.34 10.99
C LEU A 199 12.31 19.43 10.16
N THR A 200 12.77 19.61 8.92
CA THR A 200 12.18 20.57 7.98
C THR A 200 10.74 20.18 7.64
N ALA A 201 10.45 18.89 7.42
CA ALA A 201 9.10 18.38 7.16
C ALA A 201 8.14 18.61 8.35
N LYS A 202 8.67 18.65 9.58
CA LYS A 202 7.94 18.98 10.81
C LYS A 202 7.82 20.50 11.07
N GLY A 203 8.35 21.33 10.17
CA GLY A 203 8.25 22.78 10.23
C GLY A 203 9.25 23.46 11.18
N TYR A 204 10.35 22.79 11.54
CA TYR A 204 11.43 23.41 12.31
C TYR A 204 12.45 24.08 11.38
N SER A 205 13.08 25.15 11.87
CA SER A 205 14.22 25.77 11.19
C SER A 205 15.48 24.93 11.43
N VAL A 206 16.22 24.63 10.35
CA VAL A 206 17.43 23.80 10.39
C VAL A 206 18.58 24.54 9.73
N THR A 207 19.71 24.61 10.45
CA THR A 207 21.02 24.96 9.90
C THR A 207 21.83 23.68 9.77
N LEU A 208 21.99 23.17 8.55
CA LEU A 208 22.92 22.09 8.25
C LEU A 208 24.21 22.71 7.73
N ASP A 209 25.27 22.71 8.55
CA ASP A 209 26.61 23.14 8.13
C ASP A 209 27.35 21.95 7.54
N GLU A 210 27.75 22.07 6.27
CA GLU A 210 28.57 21.08 5.55
C GLU A 210 30.01 21.54 5.33
N THR A 211 30.51 22.45 6.18
CA THR A 211 31.91 22.89 6.14
C THR A 211 32.73 22.14 7.17
N ASN A 212 34.06 22.27 7.13
CA ASN A 212 34.91 21.68 8.18
C ASN A 212 35.12 22.65 9.37
N THR A 213 34.35 23.73 9.47
CA THR A 213 34.56 24.74 10.50
C THR A 213 33.59 24.50 11.63
N TYR A 214 34.11 24.22 12.84
CA TYR A 214 33.28 24.08 14.03
C TYR A 214 32.31 25.26 14.19
N LEU A 215 31.01 25.00 14.05
CA LEU A 215 30.01 26.06 13.99
C LEU A 215 29.68 26.60 15.38
N THR A 216 29.93 27.89 15.60
CA THR A 216 29.78 28.54 16.91
C THR A 216 28.91 29.79 16.84
N GLY A 217 28.53 30.35 18.00
CA GLY A 217 27.87 31.65 18.10
C GLY A 217 26.44 31.70 17.56
N GLN A 218 25.78 30.54 17.46
CA GLN A 218 24.42 30.43 16.98
C GLN A 218 23.42 30.95 18.02
N THR A 219 22.27 31.43 17.54
CA THR A 219 21.26 32.05 18.42
C THR A 219 19.93 31.31 18.34
N ASN A 220 19.19 31.31 19.46
CA ASN A 220 17.91 30.60 19.60
C ASN A 220 18.02 29.10 19.30
N VAL A 221 19.09 28.45 19.76
CA VAL A 221 19.35 27.04 19.46
C VAL A 221 18.44 26.14 20.32
N LEU A 222 17.69 25.26 19.66
CA LEU A 222 16.83 24.24 20.25
C LEU A 222 17.45 22.84 20.20
N GLY A 223 18.20 22.54 19.14
CA GLY A 223 18.97 21.31 19.01
C GLY A 223 20.36 21.60 18.49
N TYR A 224 21.39 20.98 19.06
CA TYR A 224 22.75 21.11 18.56
C TYR A 224 23.47 19.77 18.52
N TYR A 225 23.98 19.40 17.35
CA TYR A 225 24.81 18.22 17.16
C TYR A 225 26.09 18.63 16.45
N SER A 226 27.25 18.34 17.05
CA SER A 226 28.55 18.64 16.43
C SER A 226 29.65 17.64 16.83
N TRP A 227 30.70 17.61 16.02
CA TRP A 227 31.98 16.97 16.31
C TRP A 227 32.82 17.70 17.37
N GLY A 228 32.43 18.89 17.82
CA GLY A 228 33.12 19.59 18.91
C GLY A 228 34.62 19.72 18.63
N SER A 229 35.46 19.36 19.60
CA SER A 229 36.93 19.42 19.43
C SER A 229 37.50 18.41 18.41
N ASN A 230 36.67 17.49 17.89
CA ASN A 230 37.06 16.60 16.80
C ASN A 230 36.83 17.22 15.41
N ASP A 231 36.16 18.37 15.33
CA ASP A 231 36.06 19.13 14.09
C ASP A 231 37.33 19.95 13.84
N CYS A 232 37.56 20.35 12.60
CA CYS A 232 38.73 21.15 12.25
C CYS A 232 38.51 22.64 12.59
N CYS A 233 39.63 23.33 12.84
CA CYS A 233 39.70 24.77 13.12
C CYS A 233 39.05 25.26 14.44
N ASP A 234 38.80 24.39 15.41
CA ASP A 234 38.53 24.81 16.79
C ASP A 234 39.72 25.58 17.40
N THR A 235 39.46 26.79 17.90
CA THR A 235 40.46 27.63 18.58
C THR A 235 40.13 27.94 20.04
N ASN A 236 39.00 27.48 20.58
CA ASN A 236 38.54 27.81 21.93
C ASN A 236 38.01 26.59 22.70
N ASN A 237 38.71 25.47 22.59
CA ASN A 237 38.35 24.18 23.22
C ASN A 237 36.93 23.69 22.85
N ALA A 238 36.41 24.13 21.71
CA ALA A 238 35.09 23.85 21.16
C ALA A 238 33.98 24.15 22.16
N ILE A 239 34.12 25.30 22.82
CA ILE A 239 33.04 25.98 23.54
C ILE A 239 32.14 26.64 22.48
N PRO A 240 30.85 26.26 22.36
CA PRO A 240 29.99 26.69 21.25
C PRO A 240 29.71 28.20 21.21
N GLY A 241 29.60 28.86 22.36
CA GLY A 241 29.18 30.26 22.45
C GLY A 241 27.75 30.49 21.97
N ASN A 242 26.89 29.48 22.05
CA ASN A 242 25.52 29.56 21.55
C ASN A 242 24.58 30.20 22.58
N THR A 243 23.46 30.75 22.11
CA THR A 243 22.32 31.08 23.00
C THR A 243 21.20 30.08 22.79
N TRP A 244 20.71 29.55 23.90
CA TRP A 244 19.81 28.39 23.93
C TRP A 244 18.38 28.82 24.26
N VAL A 245 17.40 28.18 23.63
CA VAL A 245 16.00 28.27 24.10
C VAL A 245 15.77 27.28 25.25
N ASN A 246 14.76 27.55 26.08
CA ASN A 246 14.37 26.60 27.13
C ASN A 246 13.90 25.29 26.50
N GLY A 247 14.36 24.16 27.04
CA GLY A 247 14.14 22.84 26.46
C GLY A 247 15.16 22.44 25.39
N ALA A 248 16.20 23.25 25.13
CA ALA A 248 17.23 22.90 24.17
C ALA A 248 18.01 21.65 24.58
N ILE A 249 18.25 20.75 23.62
CA ILE A 249 19.03 19.52 23.81
C ILE A 249 20.21 19.43 22.84
N GLY A 250 21.23 18.64 23.17
CA GLY A 250 22.38 18.48 22.28
C GLY A 250 23.12 17.15 22.39
N GLU A 251 23.94 16.84 21.40
CA GLU A 251 24.79 15.64 21.37
C GLU A 251 26.17 16.02 20.85
N THR A 252 27.19 15.31 21.33
CA THR A 252 28.57 15.55 20.95
C THR A 252 29.22 14.29 20.40
N ALA A 253 29.81 14.36 19.21
CA ALA A 253 30.65 13.27 18.70
C ALA A 253 32.09 13.36 19.24
N VAL A 254 32.24 13.49 20.57
CA VAL A 254 33.53 13.72 21.25
C VAL A 254 33.76 12.73 22.38
N SER A 255 34.86 11.97 22.27
CA SER A 255 35.35 11.11 23.34
C SER A 255 35.66 11.91 24.59
N PHE A 256 35.42 11.33 25.78
CA PHE A 256 35.71 11.99 27.06
C PHE A 256 35.06 13.39 27.22
N GLY A 257 34.03 13.72 26.43
CA GLY A 257 33.32 15.01 26.50
C GLY A 257 32.56 15.19 27.82
N GLY A 258 32.20 14.09 28.48
CA GLY A 258 31.58 14.05 29.81
C GLY A 258 32.55 13.59 30.90
N ARG A 259 33.86 13.76 30.74
CA ARG A 259 34.87 13.21 31.67
C ARG A 259 34.89 13.84 33.06
N SER A 260 34.36 15.05 33.21
CA SER A 260 34.26 15.78 34.47
C SER A 260 33.27 16.92 34.34
N PHE A 261 32.62 17.26 35.46
CA PHE A 261 31.77 18.44 35.61
C PHE A 261 32.35 19.36 36.70
N THR A 262 33.67 19.34 36.91
CA THR A 262 34.34 20.16 37.92
C THR A 262 35.03 21.35 37.27
N THR A 263 34.90 22.53 37.87
CA THR A 263 35.55 23.76 37.37
C THR A 263 37.07 23.61 37.33
N GLY A 264 37.71 24.13 36.29
CA GLY A 264 39.16 24.04 36.13
C GLY A 264 39.66 22.68 35.63
N THR A 265 38.77 21.83 35.11
CA THR A 265 39.14 20.59 34.41
C THR A 265 40.07 20.92 33.23
N SER A 266 41.19 20.22 33.14
CA SER A 266 42.12 20.39 32.03
C SER A 266 41.48 20.03 30.69
N TYR A 267 41.73 20.86 29.70
CA TYR A 267 41.29 20.64 28.32
C TYR A 267 42.24 19.71 27.56
N GLY A 268 41.69 19.10 26.53
CA GLY A 268 42.33 18.16 25.61
C GLY A 268 41.30 17.69 24.57
N GLN A 269 40.06 17.51 25.02
CA GLN A 269 38.84 17.49 24.22
C GLN A 269 37.81 18.44 24.85
N SER A 270 36.77 18.83 24.11
CA SER A 270 35.69 19.69 24.61
C SER A 270 34.97 19.08 25.82
N LEU A 271 34.18 19.90 26.52
CA LEU A 271 33.42 19.50 27.70
C LEU A 271 31.94 19.87 27.54
N VAL A 272 31.05 18.90 27.73
CA VAL A 272 29.59 19.19 27.73
C VAL A 272 29.16 20.04 28.94
N ALA A 273 30.01 20.10 29.97
CA ALA A 273 29.83 21.00 31.11
C ALA A 273 29.84 22.50 30.68
N ASP A 274 30.58 22.85 29.63
CA ASP A 274 30.58 24.22 29.10
C ASP A 274 29.24 24.56 28.46
N TRP A 275 28.60 23.61 27.77
CA TRP A 275 27.32 23.81 27.11
C TRP A 275 26.19 23.98 28.15
N ILE A 276 26.28 23.26 29.27
CA ILE A 276 25.38 23.41 30.43
C ILE A 276 25.54 24.79 31.07
N ALA A 277 26.78 25.26 31.23
CA ALA A 277 27.05 26.59 31.76
C ALA A 277 26.60 27.72 30.81
N GLU A 278 26.62 27.49 29.49
CA GLU A 278 26.05 28.40 28.49
C GLU A 278 24.51 28.45 28.54
N GLY A 279 23.87 27.40 29.05
CA GLY A 279 22.43 27.37 29.25
C GLY A 279 21.65 26.32 28.46
N ILE A 280 22.30 25.29 27.90
CA ILE A 280 21.55 24.15 27.32
C ILE A 280 20.71 23.46 28.42
N THR A 281 19.55 22.92 28.06
CA THR A 281 18.64 22.27 29.03
C THR A 281 18.97 20.78 29.21
N GLY A 282 19.52 20.14 28.19
CA GLY A 282 20.07 18.80 28.34
C GLY A 282 21.05 18.42 27.26
N ILE A 283 21.90 17.45 27.56
CA ILE A 283 22.96 17.01 26.68
C ILE A 283 23.48 15.63 27.07
N SER A 284 23.86 14.82 26.10
CA SER A 284 24.65 13.62 26.30
C SER A 284 26.16 13.91 26.21
N GLY A 285 26.94 13.22 27.04
CA GLY A 285 28.40 13.20 26.95
C GLY A 285 28.96 11.85 27.36
N TYR A 286 30.28 11.68 27.25
CA TYR A 286 30.92 10.37 27.47
C TYR A 286 32.03 10.44 28.51
N VAL A 287 31.97 9.60 29.53
CA VAL A 287 32.91 9.65 30.67
C VAL A 287 34.28 9.04 30.35
N TYR A 288 34.33 8.15 29.37
CA TYR A 288 35.53 7.65 28.69
C TYR A 288 35.25 7.49 27.17
N GLU A 289 36.14 6.80 26.44
CA GLU A 289 36.05 6.57 24.98
C GLU A 289 34.77 5.80 24.57
N PRO A 290 33.84 6.41 23.80
CA PRO A 290 32.55 5.80 23.44
C PRO A 290 32.59 4.92 22.20
N PHE A 291 33.55 5.13 21.28
CA PHE A 291 33.39 4.75 19.87
C PHE A 291 32.09 5.32 19.26
N ILE A 292 31.92 5.19 17.94
CA ILE A 292 30.73 5.73 17.26
C ILE A 292 29.43 5.05 17.73
N MET A 293 29.50 3.77 18.09
CA MET A 293 28.34 2.94 18.42
C MET A 293 27.61 3.34 19.71
N ALA A 294 28.19 4.19 20.55
CA ALA A 294 27.55 4.67 21.78
C ALA A 294 26.96 6.08 21.64
N LEU A 295 27.16 6.73 20.48
CA LEU A 295 26.60 8.06 20.19
C LEU A 295 25.10 7.96 19.92
N ALA A 296 24.32 8.96 20.35
CA ALA A 296 22.92 9.06 19.96
C ALA A 296 22.82 9.43 18.47
N HIS A 297 21.97 8.74 17.73
CA HIS A 297 21.71 9.03 16.33
C HIS A 297 20.92 10.34 16.17
N ALA A 298 21.46 11.33 15.45
CA ALA A 298 20.87 12.67 15.32
C ALA A 298 19.46 12.65 14.69
N ASP A 299 19.28 11.83 13.65
CA ASP A 299 18.01 11.62 12.95
C ASP A 299 16.96 11.08 13.91
N THR A 300 17.28 10.08 14.74
CA THR A 300 16.33 9.52 15.70
C THR A 300 16.10 10.43 16.90
N LEU A 301 17.16 11.03 17.45
CA LEU A 301 17.10 11.88 18.65
C LEU A 301 16.16 13.05 18.43
N PHE A 302 16.39 13.82 17.36
CA PHE A 302 15.61 15.03 17.10
C PHE A 302 14.24 14.70 16.51
N ASP A 303 14.08 13.61 15.76
CA ASP A 303 12.78 13.12 15.32
C ASP A 303 11.87 12.83 16.52
N ARG A 304 12.34 12.02 17.48
CA ARG A 304 11.57 11.66 18.68
C ARG A 304 11.32 12.86 19.58
N TYR A 305 12.30 13.71 19.82
CA TYR A 305 12.08 14.88 20.68
C TYR A 305 11.03 15.84 20.10
N THR A 306 11.02 16.01 18.77
CA THR A 306 10.02 16.82 18.07
C THR A 306 8.67 16.13 17.86
N ASP A 307 8.57 14.81 18.09
CA ASP A 307 7.30 14.06 18.21
C ASP A 307 6.69 14.12 19.62
N GLY A 308 7.32 14.85 20.53
CA GLY A 308 6.87 14.97 21.91
C GLY A 308 7.27 13.78 22.77
N TYR A 309 8.36 13.09 22.45
CA TYR A 309 9.06 12.25 23.43
C TYR A 309 9.83 13.11 24.43
N ASN A 310 9.84 12.66 25.68
CA ASN A 310 10.63 13.35 26.70
C ASN A 310 12.13 13.13 26.42
N LEU A 311 12.97 13.89 27.12
CA LEU A 311 14.41 13.88 26.94
C LEU A 311 15.01 12.46 27.12
N ALA A 312 14.67 11.78 28.21
CA ALA A 312 15.23 10.46 28.50
C ALA A 312 14.86 9.42 27.43
N ASP A 313 13.59 9.40 27.02
CA ASP A 313 13.09 8.52 25.95
C ASP A 313 13.78 8.82 24.62
N SER A 314 13.94 10.10 24.25
CA SER A 314 14.52 10.53 22.98
C SER A 314 15.99 10.11 22.85
N TYR A 315 16.81 10.33 23.89
CA TYR A 315 18.20 9.85 23.91
C TYR A 315 18.28 8.33 23.90
N SER A 316 17.39 7.65 24.61
CA SER A 316 17.40 6.19 24.68
C SER A 316 17.02 5.56 23.35
N MET A 317 15.98 6.03 22.67
CA MET A 317 15.62 5.52 21.33
C MET A 317 16.71 5.80 20.27
N ALA A 318 17.48 6.87 20.47
CA ALA A 318 18.58 7.23 19.58
C ALA A 318 19.88 6.46 19.85
N ASN A 319 20.04 5.81 21.01
CA ASN A 319 21.26 5.08 21.36
C ASN A 319 21.15 3.59 20.99
N PHE A 320 22.16 3.08 20.29
CA PHE A 320 22.25 1.68 19.87
C PHE A 320 22.53 0.71 21.01
N ASN A 321 23.26 1.12 22.05
CA ASN A 321 23.66 0.24 23.14
C ASN A 321 23.22 0.76 24.50
N LEU A 322 22.96 -0.17 25.42
CA LEU A 322 22.88 0.09 26.87
C LEU A 322 24.23 -0.27 27.47
N SER A 323 24.64 0.41 28.54
CA SER A 323 26.06 0.44 28.91
C SER A 323 26.86 1.07 27.76
N TRP A 324 27.62 2.12 28.00
CA TRP A 324 28.80 1.96 28.82
C TRP A 324 29.33 3.31 29.26
N GLN A 325 29.49 4.26 28.32
CA GLN A 325 30.17 5.53 28.59
C GLN A 325 29.23 6.73 28.71
N GLN A 326 28.02 6.63 28.18
CA GLN A 326 27.14 7.77 28.03
C GLN A 326 26.67 8.26 29.41
N VAL A 327 26.57 9.57 29.53
CA VAL A 327 25.82 10.25 30.58
C VAL A 327 24.86 11.20 29.90
N VAL A 328 23.57 11.07 30.20
CA VAL A 328 22.53 11.96 29.70
C VAL A 328 22.24 12.96 30.81
N VAL A 329 22.63 14.22 30.61
CA VAL A 329 22.44 15.30 31.57
C VAL A 329 21.16 16.04 31.24
N GLY A 330 20.29 16.20 32.23
CA GLY A 330 19.00 16.85 32.05
C GLY A 330 17.93 16.29 32.99
N ASP A 331 16.80 16.99 33.05
CA ASP A 331 15.58 16.47 33.65
C ASP A 331 14.96 15.43 32.69
N PRO A 332 14.69 14.18 33.14
CA PRO A 332 14.27 13.10 32.27
C PRO A 332 12.97 13.39 31.52
N LYS A 333 12.08 14.20 32.12
CA LYS A 333 10.74 14.47 31.59
C LYS A 333 10.67 15.76 30.76
N THR A 334 11.80 16.42 30.47
CA THR A 334 11.84 17.62 29.62
C THR A 334 11.17 17.32 28.26
N ILE A 335 10.26 18.18 27.81
CA ILE A 335 9.51 18.03 26.56
C ILE A 335 9.20 19.39 25.93
N ILE A 336 9.22 19.46 24.60
CA ILE A 336 8.93 20.68 23.82
C ILE A 336 7.60 20.65 23.05
N VAL A 337 6.94 19.49 22.99
CA VAL A 337 5.59 19.35 22.42
C VAL A 337 4.59 19.16 23.56
N LYS A 338 3.91 20.24 23.94
CA LYS A 338 2.93 20.22 25.06
C LYS A 338 1.46 20.13 24.61
N LYS A 339 1.19 19.96 23.31
CA LYS A 339 -0.14 19.76 22.74
C LYS A 339 -0.53 18.26 22.74
N PRO A 340 -1.81 17.90 22.50
CA PRO A 340 -2.20 16.52 22.22
C PRO A 340 -1.35 15.90 21.12
N LEU A 341 -1.06 14.62 21.27
CA LEU A 341 -0.26 13.86 20.32
C LEU A 341 -1.14 13.08 19.34
N PRO A 342 -0.61 12.72 18.15
CA PRO A 342 -1.32 11.88 17.19
C PRO A 342 -1.77 10.55 17.81
N PHE A 343 -2.91 10.03 17.34
CA PHE A 343 -3.53 8.79 17.78
C PHE A 343 -4.32 8.18 16.61
N SER A 344 -4.56 6.87 16.66
CA SER A 344 -5.20 6.15 15.54
C SER A 344 -6.67 5.82 15.81
N LEU A 345 -7.45 5.76 14.73
CA LEU A 345 -8.79 5.19 14.72
C LEU A 345 -8.73 3.66 14.88
N SER A 346 -9.75 3.05 15.46
CA SER A 346 -9.77 1.59 15.70
C SER A 346 -10.95 0.86 15.07
N SER A 347 -12.17 1.37 15.21
CA SER A 347 -13.37 0.70 14.68
C SER A 347 -14.49 1.70 14.36
N PRO A 348 -15.32 1.44 13.34
CA PRO A 348 -15.18 0.38 12.33
C PRO A 348 -13.92 0.59 11.47
N SER A 349 -13.39 -0.48 10.88
CA SER A 349 -12.28 -0.37 9.94
C SER A 349 -12.68 0.49 8.73
N ASP A 350 -11.69 1.09 8.07
CA ASP A 350 -11.93 1.87 6.86
C ASP A 350 -12.75 1.09 5.81
N ASN A 351 -13.66 1.79 5.13
CA ASN A 351 -14.59 1.25 4.14
C ASN A 351 -15.58 0.18 4.63
N THR A 352 -15.82 0.06 5.94
CA THR A 352 -16.82 -0.89 6.48
C THR A 352 -18.25 -0.56 6.02
N ILE A 353 -19.05 -1.60 5.75
CA ILE A 353 -20.51 -1.49 5.60
C ILE A 353 -21.17 -1.57 6.98
N SER A 354 -22.00 -0.58 7.31
CA SER A 354 -22.79 -0.56 8.54
C SER A 354 -24.28 -0.67 8.24
N LEU A 355 -24.93 -1.62 8.91
CA LEU A 355 -26.40 -1.76 8.89
C LEU A 355 -27.08 -0.78 9.87
N SER A 356 -26.32 -0.16 10.77
CA SER A 356 -26.81 0.87 11.68
C SER A 356 -26.52 2.25 11.11
N ALA A 357 -27.52 3.14 11.13
CA ALA A 357 -27.35 4.56 10.84
C ALA A 357 -26.59 5.32 11.94
N SER A 358 -26.44 4.73 13.13
CA SER A 358 -25.67 5.30 14.25
C SER A 358 -24.65 4.26 14.73
N PRO A 359 -23.59 3.97 13.94
CA PRO A 359 -22.56 3.01 14.33
C PRO A 359 -21.73 3.54 15.50
N THR A 360 -21.22 2.63 16.33
CA THR A 360 -20.23 2.98 17.36
C THR A 360 -18.88 3.17 16.71
N LEU A 361 -18.30 4.35 16.85
CA LEU A 361 -16.98 4.75 16.38
C LEU A 361 -16.02 4.74 17.58
N THR A 362 -14.82 4.16 17.43
CA THR A 362 -13.82 4.02 18.49
C THR A 362 -12.42 4.39 18.00
N TRP A 363 -11.58 4.87 18.90
CA TRP A 363 -10.20 5.30 18.62
C TRP A 363 -9.28 4.99 19.81
N GLY A 364 -7.96 5.15 19.64
CA GLY A 364 -7.00 5.09 20.74
C GLY A 364 -6.93 6.40 21.52
N ASP A 365 -6.51 6.34 22.79
CA ASP A 365 -6.29 7.56 23.58
C ASP A 365 -5.17 8.41 22.97
N SER A 366 -5.44 9.72 22.84
CA SER A 366 -4.37 10.72 22.73
C SER A 366 -3.80 11.02 24.12
N VAL A 367 -2.55 11.48 24.17
CA VAL A 367 -1.91 11.99 25.39
C VAL A 367 -1.50 13.44 25.18
N SER A 368 -1.61 14.26 26.23
CA SER A 368 -1.16 15.66 26.23
C SER A 368 -0.51 16.01 27.56
N TYR A 369 0.52 16.87 27.52
CA TYR A 369 1.12 17.46 28.72
C TYR A 369 0.08 18.21 29.55
N ASN A 370 -0.84 18.93 28.89
CA ASN A 370 -1.91 19.66 29.57
C ASN A 370 -3.12 18.79 29.94
N THR A 371 -3.00 17.46 29.84
CA THR A 371 -4.11 16.49 30.01
C THR A 371 -5.20 16.62 28.94
N ILE A 372 -5.66 15.50 28.39
CA ILE A 372 -6.80 15.50 27.47
C ILE A 372 -8.07 15.88 28.24
N SER A 373 -8.79 16.89 27.73
CA SER A 373 -10.08 17.32 28.23
C SER A 373 -11.22 16.53 27.59
N THR A 374 -11.29 16.54 26.25
CA THR A 374 -12.41 15.96 25.48
C THR A 374 -11.97 15.59 24.07
N TYR A 375 -12.77 14.79 23.38
CA TYR A 375 -12.67 14.52 21.95
C TYR A 375 -13.84 15.13 21.18
N GLN A 376 -13.62 15.38 19.89
CA GLN A 376 -14.58 15.85 18.91
C GLN A 376 -14.67 14.85 17.76
N LEU A 377 -15.88 14.43 17.42
CA LEU A 377 -16.17 13.62 16.24
C LEU A 377 -16.54 14.52 15.08
N PHE A 378 -15.81 14.38 13.98
CA PHE A 378 -16.13 15.01 12.71
C PHE A 378 -16.65 13.94 11.73
N ILE A 379 -17.72 14.28 11.02
CA ILE A 379 -18.29 13.47 9.93
C ILE A 379 -18.42 14.35 8.70
N ASP A 380 -17.92 13.87 7.55
CA ASP A 380 -17.91 14.61 6.27
C ASP A 380 -17.29 16.01 6.37
N GLY A 381 -16.23 16.11 7.19
CA GLY A 381 -15.52 17.36 7.46
C GLY A 381 -16.24 18.34 8.39
N ALA A 382 -17.45 18.02 8.86
CA ALA A 382 -18.22 18.85 9.79
C ALA A 382 -18.19 18.28 11.21
N LEU A 383 -18.13 19.17 12.22
CA LEU A 383 -18.23 18.77 13.63
C LEU A 383 -19.60 18.13 13.87
N ASN A 384 -19.62 16.83 14.16
CA ASN A 384 -20.83 16.06 14.38
C ASN A 384 -21.18 15.96 15.87
N LYS A 385 -20.18 15.75 16.73
CA LYS A 385 -20.37 15.63 18.18
C LYS A 385 -19.16 16.17 18.94
N ASP A 386 -19.45 17.01 19.92
CA ASP A 386 -18.46 17.68 20.74
C ASP A 386 -18.46 17.13 22.18
N ASN A 387 -17.42 17.46 22.95
CA ASN A 387 -17.27 17.14 24.37
C ASN A 387 -17.38 15.64 24.70
N VAL A 388 -16.82 14.78 23.84
CA VAL A 388 -16.81 13.33 24.08
C VAL A 388 -15.71 12.99 25.10
N ALA A 389 -16.09 12.44 26.25
CA ALA A 389 -15.14 12.14 27.33
C ALA A 389 -14.46 10.76 27.23
N ALA A 390 -14.97 9.87 26.38
CA ALA A 390 -14.45 8.51 26.20
C ALA A 390 -13.88 8.34 24.78
N THR A 391 -13.08 7.30 24.57
CA THR A 391 -12.54 6.89 23.26
C THR A 391 -13.53 6.13 22.38
N SER A 392 -14.82 6.37 22.60
CA SER A 392 -15.90 5.83 21.79
C SER A 392 -17.12 6.74 21.81
N THR A 393 -17.84 6.79 20.70
CA THR A 393 -19.10 7.50 20.60
C THR A 393 -19.94 6.99 19.43
N THR A 394 -21.19 7.40 19.37
CA THR A 394 -22.03 7.30 18.17
C THR A 394 -22.27 8.70 17.59
N PRO A 395 -22.61 8.82 16.29
CA PRO A 395 -23.07 10.07 15.70
C PRO A 395 -24.18 10.73 16.51
N SER A 396 -24.26 12.06 16.48
CA SER A 396 -25.26 12.84 17.23
C SER A 396 -26.70 12.67 16.72
N ALA A 397 -26.85 12.23 15.47
CA ALA A 397 -28.10 11.82 14.84
C ALA A 397 -27.83 10.66 13.87
N ASP A 398 -28.88 9.97 13.45
CA ASP A 398 -28.79 8.93 12.43
C ASP A 398 -28.20 9.50 11.13
N LEU A 399 -27.17 8.83 10.62
CA LEU A 399 -26.58 9.14 9.33
C LEU A 399 -27.51 8.68 8.19
N PRO A 400 -27.69 9.48 7.13
CA PRO A 400 -28.37 9.03 5.92
C PRO A 400 -27.72 7.76 5.33
N SER A 401 -28.47 6.99 4.55
CA SER A 401 -27.86 5.92 3.76
C SER A 401 -26.89 6.51 2.74
N GLY A 402 -25.70 5.94 2.63
CA GLY A 402 -24.63 6.46 1.77
C GLY A 402 -23.25 6.31 2.40
N THR A 403 -22.27 6.88 1.72
CA THR A 403 -20.87 6.90 2.16
C THR A 403 -20.60 8.13 3.01
N HIS A 404 -20.00 7.94 4.18
CA HIS A 404 -19.58 9.00 5.08
C HIS A 404 -18.11 8.85 5.47
N THR A 405 -17.42 9.96 5.69
CA THR A 405 -16.05 9.99 6.24
C THR A 405 -16.09 10.44 7.69
N TRP A 406 -15.16 9.96 8.52
CA TRP A 406 -15.06 10.40 9.90
C TRP A 406 -13.61 10.42 10.40
N HIS A 407 -13.34 11.36 11.31
CA HIS A 407 -12.09 11.47 12.05
C HIS A 407 -12.37 12.08 13.43
N ILE A 408 -11.36 12.05 14.30
CA ILE A 408 -11.48 12.55 15.67
C ILE A 408 -10.44 13.65 15.89
N GLU A 409 -10.82 14.69 16.63
CA GLU A 409 -9.87 15.64 17.21
C GLU A 409 -9.84 15.51 18.73
N ALA A 410 -8.65 15.41 19.32
CA ALA A 410 -8.43 15.43 20.76
C ALA A 410 -8.13 16.86 21.23
N LEU A 411 -8.74 17.31 22.32
CA LEU A 411 -8.56 18.64 22.90
C LEU A 411 -7.96 18.52 24.30
N ASP A 412 -6.93 19.30 24.60
CA ASP A 412 -6.42 19.42 25.97
C ASP A 412 -7.12 20.51 26.79
N THR A 413 -6.78 20.62 28.07
CA THR A 413 -7.37 21.61 28.99
C THR A 413 -7.05 23.07 28.64
N LEU A 414 -6.09 23.33 27.76
CA LEU A 414 -5.74 24.66 27.25
C LEU A 414 -6.34 24.93 25.85
N GLY A 415 -7.10 23.98 25.29
CA GLY A 415 -7.73 24.09 23.98
C GLY A 415 -6.82 23.78 22.80
N ASN A 416 -5.63 23.20 23.01
CA ASN A 416 -4.82 22.72 21.90
C ASN A 416 -5.42 21.43 21.33
N THR A 417 -5.28 21.22 20.02
CA THR A 417 -5.88 20.09 19.31
C THR A 417 -4.83 19.17 18.66
N ALA A 418 -5.21 17.90 18.47
CA ALA A 418 -4.60 17.00 17.49
C ALA A 418 -5.66 16.15 16.80
N THR A 419 -5.52 15.97 15.49
CA THR A 419 -6.40 15.12 14.68
C THR A 419 -5.88 13.68 14.66
N SER A 420 -6.78 12.71 14.56
CA SER A 420 -6.42 11.31 14.31
C SER A 420 -5.59 11.19 13.04
N THR A 421 -4.68 10.22 13.01
CA THR A 421 -3.77 10.00 11.88
C THR A 421 -4.50 9.56 10.61
N GLU A 422 -5.66 8.94 10.77
CA GLU A 422 -6.52 8.50 9.68
C GLU A 422 -7.83 9.30 9.62
N THR A 423 -8.42 9.33 8.42
CA THR A 423 -9.85 9.59 8.20
C THR A 423 -10.43 8.33 7.58
N TYR A 424 -11.37 7.68 8.27
CA TYR A 424 -11.99 6.45 7.81
C TYR A 424 -13.31 6.71 7.10
N THR A 425 -13.63 5.84 6.15
CA THR A 425 -14.88 5.79 5.41
C THR A 425 -15.80 4.74 6.02
N ILE A 426 -17.10 5.04 6.12
CA ILE A 426 -18.14 4.12 6.54
C ILE A 426 -19.32 4.20 5.57
N ASN A 427 -19.86 3.05 5.18
CA ASN A 427 -20.95 2.94 4.21
C ASN A 427 -22.23 2.54 4.95
N ILE A 428 -23.14 3.48 5.15
CA ILE A 428 -24.42 3.27 5.84
C ILE A 428 -25.41 2.66 4.85
N ILE A 429 -25.71 1.37 5.01
CA ILE A 429 -26.60 0.61 4.13
C ILE A 429 -27.49 -0.30 5.00
N PRO A 430 -28.57 0.24 5.61
CA PRO A 430 -29.45 -0.52 6.49
C PRO A 430 -30.09 -1.75 5.83
N GLU A 431 -30.30 -1.70 4.52
CA GLU A 431 -30.85 -2.77 3.68
C GLU A 431 -29.80 -3.80 3.21
N TYR A 432 -28.55 -3.68 3.65
CA TYR A 432 -27.49 -4.61 3.26
C TYR A 432 -27.82 -6.04 3.70
N SER A 433 -27.79 -6.97 2.74
CA SER A 433 -28.06 -8.39 2.95
C SER A 433 -26.80 -9.18 2.66
N ALA A 434 -26.02 -9.44 3.72
CA ALA A 434 -24.74 -10.14 3.60
C ALA A 434 -24.86 -11.44 2.80
N GLY A 435 -24.05 -11.57 1.75
CA GLY A 435 -24.01 -12.76 0.90
C GLY A 435 -25.01 -12.77 -0.25
N SER A 436 -25.75 -11.70 -0.48
CA SER A 436 -26.75 -11.61 -1.55
C SER A 436 -27.08 -10.17 -1.99
N HIS A 437 -26.33 -9.17 -1.54
CA HIS A 437 -26.68 -7.78 -1.82
C HIS A 437 -26.32 -7.40 -3.26
N VAL A 438 -27.08 -6.48 -3.86
CA VAL A 438 -26.84 -5.99 -5.22
C VAL A 438 -26.49 -4.50 -5.17
N PHE A 439 -25.25 -4.17 -5.52
CA PHE A 439 -24.79 -2.81 -5.72
C PHE A 439 -24.99 -2.42 -7.19
N TYR A 440 -25.65 -1.30 -7.45
CA TYR A 440 -25.82 -0.75 -8.78
C TYR A 440 -24.77 0.32 -9.04
N VAL A 441 -24.20 0.30 -10.25
CA VAL A 441 -23.19 1.24 -10.71
C VAL A 441 -23.62 1.85 -12.03
N ASP A 442 -23.64 3.17 -12.11
CA ASP A 442 -24.02 3.96 -13.29
C ASP A 442 -23.12 5.19 -13.39
N ASN A 443 -22.24 5.24 -14.38
CA ASN A 443 -21.29 6.35 -14.56
C ASN A 443 -21.90 7.66 -15.06
N VAL A 444 -23.20 7.69 -15.36
CA VAL A 444 -23.92 8.89 -15.83
C VAL A 444 -24.84 9.43 -14.73
N LEU A 445 -25.54 8.54 -14.02
CA LEU A 445 -26.54 8.91 -13.01
C LEU A 445 -26.07 8.70 -11.56
N GLY A 446 -24.94 8.02 -11.35
CA GLY A 446 -24.45 7.66 -10.03
C GLY A 446 -23.60 8.72 -9.34
N ASP A 447 -23.41 8.53 -8.04
CA ASP A 447 -22.50 9.27 -7.17
C ASP A 447 -21.90 8.27 -6.17
N ASP A 448 -20.59 8.31 -5.94
CA ASP A 448 -19.93 7.37 -5.00
C ASP A 448 -20.28 7.66 -3.52
N ALA A 449 -20.92 8.80 -3.24
CA ALA A 449 -21.56 9.09 -1.95
C ALA A 449 -22.89 8.35 -1.73
N ASN A 450 -23.53 7.84 -2.81
CA ASN A 450 -24.80 7.13 -2.70
C ASN A 450 -24.66 5.78 -1.96
N PRO A 451 -25.78 5.12 -1.59
CA PRO A 451 -25.74 3.78 -1.00
C PRO A 451 -25.56 2.63 -2.03
N GLY A 452 -25.51 2.92 -3.33
CA GLY A 452 -25.37 1.90 -4.37
C GLY A 452 -26.66 1.13 -4.69
N THR A 453 -27.82 1.74 -4.44
CA THR A 453 -29.13 1.15 -4.81
C THR A 453 -29.47 1.43 -6.27
N GLN A 454 -30.47 0.76 -6.83
CA GLN A 454 -30.90 1.06 -8.21
C GLN A 454 -31.36 2.51 -8.40
N ALA A 455 -31.96 3.12 -7.37
CA ALA A 455 -32.45 4.51 -7.43
C ALA A 455 -31.35 5.55 -7.14
N ALA A 456 -30.29 5.14 -6.45
CA ALA A 456 -29.13 5.96 -6.11
C ALA A 456 -27.86 5.08 -6.27
N PRO A 457 -27.41 4.86 -7.51
CA PRO A 457 -26.27 3.98 -7.81
C PRO A 457 -24.95 4.66 -7.48
N TYR A 458 -23.89 3.85 -7.32
CA TYR A 458 -22.52 4.36 -7.33
C TYR A 458 -22.15 4.88 -8.71
N ALA A 459 -21.23 5.85 -8.79
CA ALA A 459 -20.72 6.36 -10.06
C ALA A 459 -19.66 5.40 -10.65
N THR A 460 -18.84 4.80 -9.79
CA THR A 460 -17.68 4.00 -10.22
C THR A 460 -17.83 2.53 -9.87
N ILE A 461 -17.25 1.68 -10.72
CA ILE A 461 -17.16 0.23 -10.44
C ILE A 461 -16.20 0.02 -9.28
N GLY A 462 -15.12 0.82 -9.21
CA GLY A 462 -14.14 0.81 -8.13
C GLY A 462 -14.76 0.98 -6.75
N LYS A 463 -15.74 1.88 -6.59
CA LYS A 463 -16.46 2.06 -5.32
C LYS A 463 -17.14 0.77 -4.86
N ALA A 464 -17.92 0.15 -5.74
CA ALA A 464 -18.59 -1.12 -5.44
C ALA A 464 -17.59 -2.26 -5.20
N ALA A 465 -16.53 -2.33 -6.02
CA ALA A 465 -15.48 -3.34 -5.92
C ALA A 465 -14.69 -3.26 -4.60
N GLY A 466 -14.60 -2.06 -4.01
CA GLY A 466 -13.92 -1.80 -2.74
C GLY A 466 -14.66 -2.34 -1.52
N ILE A 467 -15.98 -2.52 -1.60
CA ILE A 467 -16.81 -2.88 -0.43
C ILE A 467 -17.55 -4.22 -0.58
N ALA A 468 -17.74 -4.70 -1.82
CA ALA A 468 -18.47 -5.93 -2.08
C ALA A 468 -17.87 -7.13 -1.33
N GLN A 469 -18.73 -7.95 -0.74
CA GLN A 469 -18.38 -9.14 0.03
C GLN A 469 -18.81 -10.41 -0.71
N ALA A 470 -18.32 -11.57 -0.28
CA ALA A 470 -18.64 -12.86 -0.88
C ALA A 470 -20.16 -13.07 -1.00
N GLY A 471 -20.65 -13.32 -2.22
CA GLY A 471 -22.08 -13.49 -2.54
C GLY A 471 -22.77 -12.25 -3.08
N ASP A 472 -22.17 -11.06 -2.91
CA ASP A 472 -22.72 -9.82 -3.46
C ASP A 472 -22.56 -9.75 -4.99
N THR A 473 -23.44 -8.97 -5.61
CA THR A 473 -23.42 -8.67 -7.04
C THR A 473 -23.22 -7.17 -7.26
N VAL A 474 -22.26 -6.81 -8.10
CA VAL A 474 -22.08 -5.48 -8.67
C VAL A 474 -22.73 -5.46 -10.04
N MET A 475 -23.90 -4.85 -10.14
CA MET A 475 -24.66 -4.65 -11.36
C MET A 475 -24.20 -3.37 -12.07
N ILE A 476 -23.56 -3.53 -13.22
CA ILE A 476 -22.95 -2.45 -14.00
C ILE A 476 -23.92 -2.06 -15.13
N ILE A 477 -24.35 -0.80 -15.13
CA ILE A 477 -25.29 -0.27 -16.11
C ILE A 477 -24.55 0.14 -17.37
N LYS A 478 -25.03 -0.31 -18.54
CA LYS A 478 -24.48 0.16 -19.81
C LYS A 478 -25.07 1.53 -20.14
N ASN A 479 -24.20 2.51 -20.31
CA ASN A 479 -24.52 3.77 -20.96
C ASN A 479 -23.86 3.83 -22.34
N ASN A 480 -24.64 4.17 -23.37
CA ASN A 480 -24.13 4.26 -24.74
C ASN A 480 -23.15 5.42 -24.86
N ASN A 481 -21.98 5.16 -25.46
CA ASN A 481 -20.92 6.15 -25.64
C ASN A 481 -20.35 6.71 -24.32
N GLU A 482 -20.61 6.08 -23.18
CA GLU A 482 -20.10 6.48 -21.87
C GLU A 482 -19.43 5.27 -21.20
N PRO A 483 -18.17 4.95 -21.56
CA PRO A 483 -17.46 3.81 -21.00
C PRO A 483 -16.97 4.10 -19.58
N TYR A 484 -16.82 3.04 -18.79
CA TYR A 484 -16.15 3.08 -17.49
C TYR A 484 -14.64 3.12 -17.69
N ARG A 485 -14.04 4.30 -17.66
CA ARG A 485 -12.57 4.46 -17.74
C ARG A 485 -11.93 4.16 -16.40
N GLU A 486 -11.86 2.87 -16.06
CA GLU A 486 -11.42 2.38 -14.75
C GLU A 486 -10.48 1.17 -14.87
N MET A 487 -9.79 0.88 -13.77
CA MET A 487 -9.16 -0.42 -13.54
C MET A 487 -9.87 -1.08 -12.36
N VAL A 488 -10.74 -2.03 -12.65
CA VAL A 488 -11.54 -2.70 -11.62
C VAL A 488 -10.66 -3.62 -10.80
N THR A 489 -10.57 -3.37 -9.50
CA THR A 489 -9.74 -4.14 -8.56
C THR A 489 -10.60 -4.54 -7.36
N PRO A 490 -11.13 -5.77 -7.30
CA PRO A 490 -11.93 -6.22 -6.17
C PRO A 490 -11.09 -6.21 -4.88
N ALA A 491 -11.64 -5.68 -3.78
CA ALA A 491 -10.95 -5.67 -2.49
C ALA A 491 -11.01 -7.02 -1.76
N ASN A 492 -12.10 -7.77 -1.96
CA ASN A 492 -12.38 -9.02 -1.25
C ASN A 492 -12.44 -10.21 -2.21
N SER A 493 -12.31 -11.43 -1.65
CA SER A 493 -12.56 -12.68 -2.38
C SER A 493 -13.97 -13.18 -2.11
N GLY A 494 -14.52 -13.93 -3.07
CA GLY A 494 -15.70 -14.75 -2.82
C GLY A 494 -15.36 -16.03 -2.07
N THR A 495 -16.32 -16.95 -2.05
CA THR A 495 -16.13 -18.33 -1.58
C THR A 495 -16.68 -19.33 -2.60
N SER A 496 -16.37 -20.62 -2.44
CA SER A 496 -16.81 -21.69 -3.35
C SER A 496 -18.33 -21.73 -3.60
N GLY A 497 -19.14 -21.31 -2.63
CA GLY A 497 -20.61 -21.24 -2.76
C GLY A 497 -21.16 -19.83 -3.03
N ALA A 498 -20.33 -18.79 -2.96
CA ALA A 498 -20.76 -17.39 -2.99
C ALA A 498 -19.71 -16.52 -3.68
N TYR A 499 -19.80 -16.46 -5.01
CA TYR A 499 -18.93 -15.60 -5.81
C TYR A 499 -19.27 -14.13 -5.55
N ILE A 500 -18.27 -13.26 -5.56
CA ILE A 500 -18.52 -11.84 -5.83
C ILE A 500 -18.73 -11.73 -7.34
N THR A 501 -19.86 -11.17 -7.77
CA THR A 501 -20.22 -11.15 -9.20
C THR A 501 -20.22 -9.72 -9.74
N PHE A 502 -19.35 -9.43 -10.69
CA PHE A 502 -19.39 -8.20 -11.49
C PHE A 502 -20.10 -8.50 -12.80
N GLN A 503 -21.27 -7.91 -13.03
CA GLN A 503 -22.06 -8.23 -14.21
C GLN A 503 -22.76 -7.07 -14.89
N GLY A 504 -22.85 -7.14 -16.21
CA GLY A 504 -23.79 -6.35 -17.00
C GLY A 504 -25.22 -6.92 -16.94
N VAL A 505 -26.21 -6.04 -17.14
CA VAL A 505 -27.64 -6.38 -17.05
C VAL A 505 -28.06 -7.48 -18.04
N SER A 506 -27.47 -7.51 -19.24
CA SER A 506 -27.87 -8.44 -20.30
C SER A 506 -26.68 -8.92 -21.14
N PRO A 507 -26.69 -10.20 -21.57
CA PRO A 507 -25.74 -10.75 -22.55
C PRO A 507 -25.58 -9.95 -23.84
N SER A 508 -26.66 -9.37 -24.36
CA SER A 508 -26.67 -8.65 -25.64
C SER A 508 -26.34 -7.15 -25.50
N SER A 509 -26.18 -6.66 -24.28
CA SER A 509 -25.92 -5.24 -24.00
C SER A 509 -24.93 -5.11 -22.85
N LYS A 510 -23.65 -5.30 -23.18
CA LYS A 510 -22.53 -5.30 -22.22
C LYS A 510 -22.04 -3.87 -21.95
N PRO A 511 -21.87 -3.46 -20.68
CA PRO A 511 -21.16 -2.24 -20.33
C PRO A 511 -19.68 -2.36 -20.72
N GLU A 512 -19.08 -1.23 -21.09
CA GLU A 512 -17.70 -1.17 -21.55
C GLU A 512 -16.75 -0.66 -20.45
N ILE A 513 -15.69 -1.40 -20.15
CA ILE A 513 -14.63 -1.02 -19.22
C ILE A 513 -13.37 -0.73 -20.01
N TRP A 514 -12.88 0.51 -19.95
CA TRP A 514 -11.77 0.99 -20.76
C TRP A 514 -10.53 1.24 -19.91
N GLY A 515 -9.43 0.59 -20.28
CA GLY A 515 -8.09 0.85 -19.74
C GLY A 515 -7.44 2.14 -20.26
N SER A 516 -8.16 2.94 -21.03
CA SER A 516 -7.68 4.17 -21.68
C SER A 516 -8.17 5.46 -21.01
N ALA A 517 -7.52 6.56 -21.37
CA ALA A 517 -8.02 7.91 -21.14
C ALA A 517 -8.36 8.58 -22.48
N ASP A 518 -9.36 9.46 -22.45
CA ASP A 518 -9.66 10.37 -23.56
C ASP A 518 -8.51 11.36 -23.71
N VAL A 519 -7.91 11.38 -24.90
CA VAL A 519 -6.81 12.27 -25.27
C VAL A 519 -7.14 13.08 -26.52
N SER A 520 -8.42 13.32 -26.80
CA SER A 520 -8.88 14.00 -28.02
C SER A 520 -8.41 15.46 -28.12
N ASP A 521 -8.29 16.16 -26.99
CA ASP A 521 -7.94 17.58 -26.95
C ASP A 521 -6.45 17.84 -26.71
N GLY A 522 -5.99 19.08 -26.93
CA GLY A 522 -4.67 19.56 -26.50
C GLY A 522 -3.49 19.06 -27.33
N TRP A 523 -3.73 18.79 -28.62
CA TRP A 523 -2.69 18.47 -29.60
C TRP A 523 -2.06 19.73 -30.19
N SER A 524 -0.78 19.63 -30.56
CA SER A 524 -0.02 20.68 -31.23
C SER A 524 0.72 20.13 -32.45
N SER A 525 0.97 20.96 -33.48
CA SER A 525 1.75 20.53 -34.65
C SER A 525 3.15 20.09 -34.21
N TYR A 526 3.63 18.98 -34.78
CA TYR A 526 5.00 18.53 -34.62
C TYR A 526 5.78 18.76 -35.92
N ASP A 527 6.58 19.84 -35.93
CA ASP A 527 7.32 20.27 -37.12
C ASP A 527 8.62 19.47 -37.36
N GLY A 528 8.99 18.57 -36.43
CA GLY A 528 10.17 17.71 -36.56
C GLY A 528 9.96 16.45 -37.40
N GLY A 529 8.71 16.12 -37.74
CA GLY A 529 8.34 14.91 -38.49
C GLY A 529 7.67 15.18 -39.83
N ASN A 530 7.03 14.15 -40.37
CA ASN A 530 6.23 14.25 -41.59
C ASN A 530 5.05 15.23 -41.42
N SER A 531 4.53 15.77 -42.53
CA SER A 531 3.33 16.63 -42.50
C SER A 531 2.15 15.95 -41.81
N ASP A 532 1.31 16.77 -41.17
CA ASP A 532 0.11 16.34 -40.44
C ASP A 532 0.41 15.44 -39.23
N THR A 533 1.64 15.56 -38.68
CA THR A 533 2.01 14.95 -37.41
C THR A 533 1.77 15.92 -36.28
N TYR A 534 1.13 15.43 -35.22
CA TYR A 534 0.79 16.17 -34.02
C TYR A 534 1.40 15.50 -32.79
N GLN A 535 1.63 16.27 -31.75
CA GLN A 535 2.15 15.80 -30.47
C GLN A 535 1.32 16.32 -29.29
N LYS A 536 1.29 15.51 -28.23
CA LYS A 536 0.65 15.82 -26.95
C LYS A 536 1.42 15.19 -25.79
N SER A 537 1.60 15.93 -24.70
CA SER A 537 2.19 15.37 -23.48
C SER A 537 1.23 14.39 -22.79
N VAL A 538 1.70 13.18 -22.52
CA VAL A 538 0.97 12.11 -21.85
C VAL A 538 1.92 11.42 -20.87
N VAL A 539 1.55 11.41 -19.58
CA VAL A 539 2.40 10.93 -18.47
C VAL A 539 2.62 9.41 -18.46
N THR A 540 1.70 8.65 -19.06
CA THR A 540 1.79 7.19 -19.15
C THR A 540 2.14 6.78 -20.57
N ASN A 541 3.05 5.81 -20.72
CA ASN A 541 3.35 5.18 -22.00
C ASN A 541 2.15 4.33 -22.48
N PRO A 542 1.45 4.72 -23.55
CA PRO A 542 0.37 3.91 -24.09
C PRO A 542 0.93 2.72 -24.86
N VAL A 543 0.33 1.56 -24.67
CA VAL A 543 0.56 0.35 -25.50
C VAL A 543 -0.50 0.23 -26.58
N ILE A 544 -1.64 0.89 -26.37
CA ILE A 544 -2.77 0.93 -27.29
C ILE A 544 -3.15 2.39 -27.53
N VAL A 545 -3.37 2.73 -28.79
CA VAL A 545 -4.04 3.97 -29.19
C VAL A 545 -5.16 3.60 -30.15
N ALA A 546 -6.35 4.16 -29.93
CA ALA A 546 -7.49 4.02 -30.82
C ALA A 546 -8.03 5.40 -31.17
N ALA A 547 -8.39 5.61 -32.44
CA ALA A 547 -8.94 6.88 -32.87
C ALA A 547 -9.95 6.73 -34.00
N GLY A 548 -10.83 7.72 -34.13
CA GLY A 548 -11.81 7.81 -35.20
C GLY A 548 -12.77 8.97 -35.02
N ALA A 549 -13.80 9.05 -35.87
CA ALA A 549 -14.66 10.24 -35.98
C ALA A 549 -15.54 10.50 -34.73
N SER A 550 -15.72 9.49 -33.88
CA SER A 550 -16.45 9.60 -32.60
C SER A 550 -16.08 8.44 -31.70
N ILE A 551 -16.46 8.53 -30.42
CA ILE A 551 -16.25 7.45 -29.44
C ILE A 551 -16.87 6.10 -29.83
N GLY A 552 -17.97 6.11 -30.60
CA GLY A 552 -18.62 4.89 -31.11
C GLY A 552 -17.97 4.31 -32.37
N ASN A 553 -16.94 4.96 -32.93
CA ASN A 553 -16.27 4.56 -34.16
C ASN A 553 -14.75 4.68 -34.00
N LEU A 554 -14.21 3.92 -33.06
CA LEU A 554 -12.77 3.88 -32.77
C LEU A 554 -12.14 2.63 -33.37
N ALA A 555 -11.04 2.83 -34.08
CA ALA A 555 -10.19 1.75 -34.59
C ALA A 555 -8.81 1.81 -33.93
N LYS A 556 -8.26 0.64 -33.56
CA LYS A 556 -6.89 0.52 -33.06
C LYS A 556 -5.91 1.02 -34.12
N LYS A 557 -5.02 1.93 -33.74
CA LYS A 557 -4.00 2.51 -34.62
C LYS A 557 -2.67 1.76 -34.49
N VAL A 558 -1.91 1.75 -35.57
CA VAL A 558 -0.63 1.04 -35.66
C VAL A 558 0.47 1.87 -34.99
N ASN A 559 1.28 1.22 -34.16
CA ASN A 559 2.47 1.84 -33.59
C ASN A 559 3.57 1.93 -34.65
N GLY A 560 4.05 3.14 -34.91
CA GLY A 560 5.15 3.40 -35.82
C GLY A 560 6.52 3.15 -35.19
N VAL A 561 7.58 3.53 -35.92
CA VAL A 561 8.97 3.28 -35.52
C VAL A 561 9.63 4.46 -34.82
N SER A 562 9.19 5.69 -35.10
CA SER A 562 9.75 6.95 -34.61
C SER A 562 8.76 8.08 -34.83
N GLN A 563 8.78 9.10 -33.96
CA GLN A 563 7.98 10.33 -34.11
C GLN A 563 8.28 11.10 -35.40
N ASP A 564 9.50 10.98 -35.95
CA ASP A 564 9.93 11.76 -37.12
C ASP A 564 9.45 11.15 -38.45
N SER A 565 9.10 9.86 -38.45
CA SER A 565 8.89 9.08 -39.67
C SER A 565 7.55 8.35 -39.72
N LEU A 566 6.53 8.83 -38.99
CA LEU A 566 5.22 8.19 -38.95
C LEU A 566 4.56 8.14 -40.33
N ASN A 567 3.97 7.00 -40.70
CA ASN A 567 3.03 6.90 -41.81
C ASN A 567 1.66 7.44 -41.38
N ALA A 568 0.81 7.76 -42.37
CA ALA A 568 -0.53 8.27 -42.10
C ALA A 568 -1.34 7.25 -41.28
N GLY A 569 -1.90 7.69 -40.16
CA GLY A 569 -2.65 6.84 -39.22
C GLY A 569 -1.81 6.12 -38.17
N GLU A 570 -0.49 6.31 -38.15
CA GLU A 570 0.40 5.74 -37.13
C GLU A 570 0.60 6.67 -35.93
N TRP A 571 0.90 6.06 -34.78
CA TRP A 571 1.26 6.75 -33.55
C TRP A 571 2.63 6.31 -33.03
N TYR A 572 3.27 7.11 -32.18
CA TYR A 572 4.49 6.73 -31.46
C TYR A 572 4.57 7.45 -30.12
N TRP A 573 5.17 6.84 -29.10
CA TRP A 573 5.37 7.49 -27.80
C TRP A 573 6.86 7.51 -27.43
N THR A 574 7.35 8.68 -27.03
CA THR A 574 8.71 8.85 -26.50
C THR A 574 8.81 10.09 -25.64
N GLY A 575 9.65 10.03 -24.60
CA GLY A 575 9.97 11.19 -23.76
C GLY A 575 8.76 11.87 -23.11
N GLY A 576 7.70 11.12 -22.77
CA GLY A 576 6.48 11.68 -22.18
C GLY A 576 5.52 12.35 -23.17
N ASN A 577 5.73 12.18 -24.48
CA ASN A 577 4.85 12.70 -25.52
C ASN A 577 4.33 11.58 -26.41
N LEU A 578 3.04 11.65 -26.73
CA LEU A 578 2.38 10.86 -27.75
C LEU A 578 2.35 11.65 -29.06
N TYR A 579 2.77 11.02 -30.14
CA TYR A 579 2.78 11.54 -31.50
C TYR A 579 1.77 10.78 -32.33
N TYR A 580 1.03 11.48 -33.18
CA TYR A 580 0.08 10.89 -34.11
C TYR A 580 0.13 11.59 -35.45
N ARG A 581 0.19 10.84 -36.54
CA ARG A 581 0.04 11.38 -37.88
C ARG A 581 -1.36 11.09 -38.41
N LEU A 582 -2.07 12.12 -38.83
CA LEU A 582 -3.43 11.99 -39.32
C LEU A 582 -3.50 11.06 -40.55
N ALA A 583 -4.49 10.17 -40.56
CA ALA A 583 -4.90 9.45 -41.75
C ALA A 583 -5.70 10.36 -42.70
N GLY A 584 -5.83 9.96 -43.97
CA GLY A 584 -6.57 10.74 -44.96
C GLY A 584 -8.02 10.99 -44.53
N GLY A 585 -8.41 12.27 -44.48
CA GLY A 585 -9.76 12.69 -44.08
C GLY A 585 -9.97 12.89 -42.59
N GLU A 586 -8.99 12.60 -41.75
CA GLU A 586 -9.03 12.93 -40.33
C GLU A 586 -8.74 14.43 -40.10
N ASN A 587 -9.30 14.97 -39.02
CA ASN A 587 -9.03 16.32 -38.55
C ASN A 587 -8.76 16.26 -37.05
N ILE A 588 -7.55 16.62 -36.63
CA ILE A 588 -7.13 16.51 -35.22
C ILE A 588 -8.06 17.26 -34.27
N ALA A 589 -8.71 18.34 -34.71
CA ALA A 589 -9.60 19.15 -33.87
C ALA A 589 -10.96 18.48 -33.59
N THR A 590 -11.31 17.42 -34.33
CA THR A 590 -12.58 16.70 -34.21
C THR A 590 -12.39 15.19 -34.07
N LEU A 591 -11.15 14.72 -34.04
CA LEU A 591 -10.82 13.31 -33.94
C LEU A 591 -10.98 12.87 -32.49
N HIS A 592 -11.81 11.86 -32.23
CA HIS A 592 -11.83 11.21 -30.93
C HIS A 592 -10.62 10.29 -30.82
N MET A 593 -9.88 10.38 -29.72
CA MET A 593 -8.73 9.51 -29.47
C MET A 593 -8.70 9.01 -28.04
N GLU A 594 -8.43 7.72 -27.91
CA GLU A 594 -8.21 7.02 -26.63
C GLU A 594 -6.80 6.46 -26.62
N ALA A 595 -6.08 6.68 -25.51
CA ALA A 595 -4.76 6.12 -25.28
C ALA A 595 -4.75 5.32 -23.99
N GLY A 596 -4.17 4.11 -24.04
CA GLY A 596 -4.06 3.23 -22.89
C GLY A 596 -3.24 3.87 -21.77
N THR A 597 -3.80 3.91 -20.55
CA THR A 597 -3.14 4.49 -19.36
C THR A 597 -3.15 3.54 -18.17
N ARG A 598 -4.02 2.54 -18.16
CA ARG A 598 -4.16 1.57 -17.08
C ARG A 598 -3.60 0.23 -17.51
N SER A 599 -2.93 -0.46 -16.60
CA SER A 599 -2.37 -1.78 -16.88
C SER A 599 -3.45 -2.81 -17.18
N TYR A 600 -4.60 -2.72 -16.51
CA TYR A 600 -5.70 -3.67 -16.62
C TYR A 600 -7.02 -2.97 -16.83
N GLY A 601 -7.95 -3.63 -17.53
CA GLY A 601 -9.37 -3.31 -17.39
C GLY A 601 -9.91 -3.88 -16.08
N ILE A 602 -9.62 -5.17 -15.83
CA ILE A 602 -9.95 -5.88 -14.59
C ILE A 602 -8.72 -6.57 -14.03
N LYS A 603 -8.34 -6.22 -12.79
CA LYS A 603 -7.20 -6.77 -12.06
C LYS A 603 -7.70 -7.63 -10.88
N GLY A 604 -7.87 -8.93 -11.12
CA GLY A 604 -8.25 -9.91 -10.10
C GLY A 604 -7.09 -10.76 -9.57
N SER A 605 -5.83 -10.31 -9.72
CA SER A 605 -4.62 -11.14 -9.55
C SER A 605 -4.39 -11.78 -8.18
N ASP A 606 -5.08 -11.29 -7.16
CA ASP A 606 -4.94 -11.71 -5.76
C ASP A 606 -6.30 -12.06 -5.12
N LYS A 607 -7.36 -12.19 -5.94
CA LYS A 607 -8.73 -12.44 -5.48
C LYS A 607 -9.29 -13.71 -6.10
N SER A 608 -9.85 -14.57 -5.26
CA SER A 608 -10.44 -15.83 -5.69
C SER A 608 -11.96 -15.78 -5.69
N TYR A 609 -12.59 -16.70 -6.44
CA TYR A 609 -14.06 -16.83 -6.50
C TYR A 609 -14.75 -15.54 -6.95
N ILE A 610 -14.17 -14.89 -7.96
CA ILE A 610 -14.80 -13.74 -8.62
C ILE A 610 -15.45 -14.19 -9.92
N ARG A 611 -16.67 -13.73 -10.17
CA ARG A 611 -17.39 -13.94 -11.42
C ARG A 611 -17.42 -12.63 -12.20
N TYR A 612 -16.90 -12.64 -13.41
CA TYR A 612 -17.00 -11.54 -14.37
C TYR A 612 -17.94 -11.99 -15.49
N GLN A 613 -19.04 -11.26 -15.67
CA GLN A 613 -20.11 -11.72 -16.55
C GLN A 613 -20.75 -10.61 -17.40
N ASN A 614 -20.98 -10.87 -18.68
CA ASN A 614 -21.65 -9.92 -19.59
C ASN A 614 -20.93 -8.55 -19.65
N LEU A 615 -19.60 -8.51 -19.74
CA LEU A 615 -18.80 -7.28 -19.80
C LEU A 615 -17.99 -7.21 -21.08
N PHE A 616 -17.67 -5.99 -21.51
CA PHE A 616 -16.77 -5.74 -22.63
C PHE A 616 -15.59 -4.89 -22.17
N VAL A 617 -14.36 -5.40 -22.30
CA VAL A 617 -13.14 -4.74 -21.83
C VAL A 617 -12.25 -4.31 -22.99
N LYS A 618 -11.75 -3.07 -22.97
CA LYS A 618 -10.98 -2.49 -24.08
C LYS A 618 -9.76 -1.69 -23.62
N TYR A 619 -8.76 -1.58 -24.49
CA TYR A 619 -7.69 -0.59 -24.44
C TYR A 619 -6.78 -0.60 -23.20
N ALA A 620 -6.61 -1.75 -22.54
CA ALA A 620 -5.70 -1.92 -21.42
C ALA A 620 -4.24 -2.10 -21.88
N ASN A 621 -3.29 -1.52 -21.14
CA ASN A 621 -1.87 -1.55 -21.48
C ASN A 621 -1.19 -2.90 -21.21
N VAL A 622 -1.78 -3.82 -20.45
CA VAL A 622 -1.19 -5.14 -20.16
C VAL A 622 -2.17 -6.28 -20.43
N GLN A 623 -3.21 -6.44 -19.62
CA GLN A 623 -4.27 -7.43 -19.87
C GLN A 623 -5.63 -6.76 -19.82
N GLY A 624 -6.57 -7.17 -20.68
CA GLY A 624 -7.96 -6.78 -20.48
C GLY A 624 -8.48 -7.31 -19.14
N ILE A 625 -8.35 -8.62 -18.91
CA ILE A 625 -8.74 -9.27 -17.66
C ILE A 625 -7.62 -10.15 -17.13
N PHE A 626 -7.31 -9.98 -15.85
CA PHE A 626 -6.50 -10.92 -15.07
C PHE A 626 -7.42 -11.63 -14.07
N ALA A 627 -7.61 -12.94 -14.22
CA ALA A 627 -8.39 -13.76 -13.30
C ALA A 627 -7.49 -14.77 -12.56
N ALA A 628 -7.46 -14.67 -11.23
CA ALA A 628 -6.76 -15.60 -10.35
C ALA A 628 -7.63 -16.81 -9.99
N SER A 629 -7.20 -17.62 -9.02
CA SER A 629 -7.77 -18.93 -8.67
C SER A 629 -9.30 -18.97 -8.50
N ASN A 630 -9.92 -20.08 -8.94
CA ASN A 630 -11.34 -20.41 -8.78
C ASN A 630 -12.31 -19.34 -9.32
N SER A 631 -11.89 -18.52 -10.29
CA SER A 631 -12.70 -17.44 -10.84
C SER A 631 -13.40 -17.87 -12.13
N LEU A 632 -14.54 -17.23 -12.41
CA LEU A 632 -15.35 -17.51 -13.61
C LEU A 632 -15.42 -16.27 -14.49
N VAL A 633 -14.89 -16.38 -15.71
CA VAL A 633 -15.00 -15.40 -16.79
C VAL A 633 -16.02 -15.96 -17.78
N GLN A 634 -17.16 -15.29 -17.93
CA GLN A 634 -18.28 -15.86 -18.65
C GLN A 634 -18.99 -14.78 -19.46
N ASN A 635 -19.27 -15.03 -20.74
CA ASN A 635 -19.87 -14.01 -21.61
C ASN A 635 -19.09 -12.70 -21.63
N ILE A 636 -17.78 -12.79 -21.80
CA ILE A 636 -16.90 -11.63 -21.83
C ILE A 636 -16.46 -11.36 -23.26
N GLU A 637 -16.34 -10.09 -23.60
CA GLU A 637 -15.56 -9.63 -24.74
C GLU A 637 -14.34 -8.86 -24.25
N VAL A 638 -13.17 -9.14 -24.84
CA VAL A 638 -11.95 -8.34 -24.64
C VAL A 638 -11.39 -7.95 -26.00
N GLU A 639 -11.14 -6.67 -26.20
CA GLU A 639 -10.64 -6.16 -27.47
C GLU A 639 -9.52 -5.12 -27.32
N SER A 640 -8.54 -5.17 -28.23
CA SER A 640 -7.53 -4.12 -28.39
C SER A 640 -6.81 -3.79 -27.08
N CYS A 641 -6.44 -4.80 -26.31
CA CYS A 641 -5.53 -4.67 -25.16
C CYS A 641 -4.13 -5.15 -25.58
N GLN A 642 -3.11 -5.00 -24.72
CA GLN A 642 -1.82 -5.65 -25.01
C GLN A 642 -2.00 -7.18 -25.09
N SER A 643 -2.69 -7.78 -24.13
CA SER A 643 -3.21 -9.15 -24.18
C SER A 643 -4.66 -9.19 -23.69
N GLY A 644 -5.43 -10.19 -24.09
CA GLY A 644 -6.85 -10.30 -23.76
C GLY A 644 -7.10 -10.78 -22.34
N ILE A 645 -7.38 -12.09 -22.18
CA ILE A 645 -7.76 -12.70 -20.89
C ILE A 645 -6.60 -13.55 -20.38
N TYR A 646 -6.18 -13.34 -19.14
CA TYR A 646 -5.14 -14.13 -18.47
C TYR A 646 -5.69 -14.90 -17.27
N LEU A 647 -5.43 -16.21 -17.26
CA LEU A 647 -5.66 -17.09 -16.11
C LEU A 647 -4.30 -17.40 -15.45
N SER A 648 -4.07 -16.92 -14.23
CA SER A 648 -2.75 -17.08 -13.59
C SER A 648 -2.58 -18.38 -12.81
N ASP A 649 -3.65 -18.85 -12.18
CA ASP A 649 -3.63 -19.89 -11.14
C ASP A 649 -4.61 -21.03 -11.45
N THR A 650 -5.20 -21.66 -10.43
CA THR A 650 -5.92 -22.94 -10.55
C THR A 650 -7.44 -22.83 -10.61
N ASN A 651 -8.09 -23.79 -11.26
CA ASN A 651 -9.54 -24.02 -11.32
C ASN A 651 -10.38 -22.84 -11.82
N SER A 652 -9.80 -21.95 -12.62
CA SER A 652 -10.50 -20.83 -13.23
C SER A 652 -11.04 -21.18 -14.60
N LYS A 653 -12.13 -20.54 -14.99
CA LYS A 653 -12.97 -20.93 -16.13
C LYS A 653 -13.22 -19.76 -17.05
N ILE A 654 -13.10 -19.98 -18.35
CA ILE A 654 -13.53 -19.08 -19.42
C ILE A 654 -14.61 -19.80 -20.23
N TYR A 655 -15.83 -19.28 -20.25
CA TYR A 655 -16.96 -19.83 -21.01
C TYR A 655 -17.55 -18.78 -21.97
N TYR A 656 -17.85 -19.18 -23.22
CA TYR A 656 -18.53 -18.33 -24.22
C TYR A 656 -18.03 -16.90 -24.25
N SER A 657 -16.70 -16.76 -24.36
CA SER A 657 -16.02 -15.48 -24.32
C SER A 657 -15.16 -15.28 -25.56
N VAL A 658 -14.93 -14.02 -25.89
CA VAL A 658 -14.22 -13.59 -27.10
C VAL A 658 -13.04 -12.72 -26.69
N ALA A 659 -11.85 -13.03 -27.21
CA ALA A 659 -10.65 -12.19 -27.10
C ALA A 659 -10.12 -11.86 -28.49
N ARG A 660 -10.20 -10.58 -28.89
CA ARG A 660 -9.88 -10.16 -30.26
C ARG A 660 -8.96 -8.96 -30.38
N HIS A 661 -8.23 -8.89 -31.49
CA HIS A 661 -7.46 -7.71 -31.88
C HIS A 661 -6.48 -7.20 -30.82
N ASN A 662 -6.02 -8.06 -29.89
CA ASN A 662 -5.01 -7.69 -28.90
C ASN A 662 -3.64 -7.61 -29.56
N ASN A 663 -2.70 -6.85 -28.99
CA ASN A 663 -1.36 -6.70 -29.60
C ASN A 663 -0.54 -7.98 -29.59
N ILE A 664 -0.74 -8.85 -28.59
CA ILE A 664 0.07 -10.06 -28.41
C ILE A 664 -0.84 -11.29 -28.33
N TYR A 665 -1.50 -11.51 -27.20
CA TYR A 665 -2.25 -12.74 -26.94
C TYR A 665 -3.75 -12.52 -26.85
N GLY A 666 -4.55 -13.47 -27.34
CA GLY A 666 -5.99 -13.52 -27.09
C GLY A 666 -6.29 -14.01 -25.68
N ILE A 667 -6.12 -15.31 -25.44
CA ILE A 667 -6.28 -15.93 -24.11
C ILE A 667 -4.94 -16.54 -23.70
N HIS A 668 -4.53 -16.28 -22.46
CA HIS A 668 -3.27 -16.72 -21.90
C HIS A 668 -3.52 -17.56 -20.64
N ILE A 669 -2.94 -18.76 -20.59
CA ILE A 669 -2.90 -19.64 -19.42
C ILE A 669 -1.49 -19.58 -18.80
N GLY A 670 -1.37 -19.15 -17.55
CA GLY A 670 -0.11 -18.88 -16.85
C GLY A 670 0.48 -20.04 -16.06
N ILE A 671 1.74 -19.88 -15.63
CA ILE A 671 2.65 -20.98 -15.25
C ILE A 671 2.19 -21.87 -14.09
N LEU A 672 1.41 -21.35 -13.15
CA LEU A 672 0.91 -22.07 -11.98
C LEU A 672 -0.49 -22.68 -12.18
N SER A 673 -1.00 -22.66 -13.41
CA SER A 673 -2.37 -23.07 -13.71
C SER A 673 -2.59 -24.59 -13.67
N ASN A 674 -3.57 -25.02 -12.87
CA ASN A 674 -4.02 -26.42 -12.80
C ASN A 674 -5.56 -26.45 -12.83
N GLY A 675 -6.15 -27.33 -13.62
CA GLY A 675 -7.61 -27.50 -13.68
C GLY A 675 -8.38 -26.35 -14.35
N ASN A 676 -7.68 -25.43 -15.03
CA ASN A 676 -8.34 -24.34 -15.75
C ASN A 676 -9.11 -24.85 -16.98
N GLN A 677 -10.23 -24.20 -17.30
CA GLN A 677 -11.09 -24.60 -18.41
C GLN A 677 -11.34 -23.44 -19.35
N ILE A 678 -11.20 -23.67 -20.65
CA ILE A 678 -11.58 -22.72 -21.71
C ILE A 678 -12.54 -23.44 -22.63
N TYR A 679 -13.83 -23.10 -22.54
CA TYR A 679 -14.88 -23.73 -23.33
C TYR A 679 -15.62 -22.72 -24.18
N ASN A 680 -16.04 -23.16 -25.38
CA ASN A 680 -16.92 -22.42 -26.26
C ASN A 680 -16.42 -21.00 -26.50
N SER A 681 -15.14 -20.79 -26.79
CA SER A 681 -14.56 -19.44 -26.83
C SER A 681 -13.99 -19.09 -28.20
N VAL A 682 -13.74 -17.81 -28.46
CA VAL A 682 -13.13 -17.33 -29.71
C VAL A 682 -11.92 -16.47 -29.39
N ALA A 683 -10.78 -16.80 -29.99
CA ALA A 683 -9.59 -15.95 -30.04
C ALA A 683 -9.30 -15.56 -31.49
N TYR A 684 -9.50 -14.29 -31.84
CA TYR A 684 -9.42 -13.84 -33.24
C TYR A 684 -8.55 -12.60 -33.46
N GLY A 685 -7.72 -12.61 -34.50
CA GLY A 685 -7.04 -11.39 -34.94
C GLY A 685 -6.00 -10.83 -33.96
N ASN A 686 -5.45 -11.65 -33.05
CA ASN A 686 -4.45 -11.21 -32.08
C ASN A 686 -3.06 -11.15 -32.73
N GLY A 687 -2.23 -10.20 -32.32
CA GLY A 687 -1.00 -9.86 -33.03
C GLY A 687 0.07 -10.96 -33.06
N ASP A 688 0.08 -11.85 -32.05
CA ASP A 688 0.95 -13.02 -32.04
C ASP A 688 0.15 -14.32 -31.97
N SER A 689 -0.45 -14.64 -30.82
CA SER A 689 -1.09 -15.93 -30.61
C SER A 689 -2.55 -15.80 -30.16
N GLY A 690 -3.43 -16.65 -30.69
CA GLY A 690 -4.81 -16.71 -30.23
C GLY A 690 -4.91 -17.24 -28.81
N ILE A 691 -4.41 -18.47 -28.60
CA ILE A 691 -4.29 -19.08 -27.28
C ILE A 691 -2.81 -19.32 -26.98
N TYR A 692 -2.32 -18.75 -25.88
CA TYR A 692 -0.96 -18.91 -25.40
C TYR A 692 -0.94 -19.69 -24.08
N VAL A 693 -0.13 -20.74 -24.03
CA VAL A 693 -0.02 -21.65 -22.89
C VAL A 693 1.40 -21.58 -22.33
N PHE A 694 1.56 -20.86 -21.22
CA PHE A 694 2.82 -20.75 -20.49
C PHE A 694 2.70 -21.57 -19.20
N LEU A 695 3.12 -22.85 -19.18
CA LEU A 695 2.73 -23.80 -18.11
C LEU A 695 3.88 -24.59 -17.48
N SER A 696 3.71 -24.89 -16.18
CA SER A 696 4.28 -26.05 -15.46
C SER A 696 3.21 -26.97 -14.82
N GLY A 697 1.92 -26.61 -14.88
CA GLY A 697 0.81 -27.27 -14.16
C GLY A 697 0.06 -28.37 -14.94
N THR A 698 -0.85 -29.07 -14.24
CA THR A 698 -1.56 -30.27 -14.72
C THR A 698 -3.06 -30.02 -15.01
N ASN A 699 -3.70 -30.84 -15.85
CA ASN A 699 -5.18 -30.92 -16.00
C ASN A 699 -5.95 -29.72 -16.59
N ALA A 700 -5.33 -28.76 -17.28
CA ALA A 700 -6.10 -27.75 -18.01
C ALA A 700 -6.90 -28.38 -19.18
N SER A 701 -8.07 -27.82 -19.51
CA SER A 701 -8.94 -28.33 -20.58
C SER A 701 -9.40 -27.23 -21.53
N LEU A 702 -9.32 -27.52 -22.83
CA LEU A 702 -9.68 -26.63 -23.92
C LEU A 702 -10.67 -27.33 -24.86
N LYS A 703 -11.90 -26.83 -24.95
CA LYS A 703 -12.95 -27.46 -25.78
C LYS A 703 -13.76 -26.43 -26.53
N ASN A 704 -14.30 -26.81 -27.69
CA ASN A 704 -15.21 -25.97 -28.46
C ASN A 704 -14.64 -24.57 -28.74
N THR A 705 -13.33 -24.42 -28.88
CA THR A 705 -12.67 -23.12 -29.01
C THR A 705 -12.21 -22.87 -30.43
N VAL A 706 -12.53 -21.69 -30.96
CA VAL A 706 -12.02 -21.21 -32.24
C VAL A 706 -10.81 -20.31 -32.00
N SER A 707 -9.68 -20.59 -32.64
CA SER A 707 -8.51 -19.73 -32.67
C SER A 707 -8.10 -19.45 -34.11
N ALA A 708 -8.42 -18.24 -34.61
CA ALA A 708 -8.34 -17.95 -36.04
C ALA A 708 -7.83 -16.53 -36.36
N GLY A 709 -7.22 -16.34 -37.52
CA GLY A 709 -6.78 -15.03 -38.01
C GLY A 709 -5.70 -14.33 -37.17
N ASN A 710 -4.96 -15.06 -36.32
CA ASN A 710 -3.91 -14.50 -35.46
C ASN A 710 -2.58 -14.34 -36.24
N GLY A 711 -1.70 -13.45 -35.77
CA GLY A 711 -0.51 -13.04 -36.52
C GLY A 711 0.56 -14.12 -36.70
N SER A 712 0.83 -14.90 -35.65
CA SER A 712 1.86 -15.96 -35.66
C SER A 712 1.24 -17.35 -35.49
N TYR A 713 0.42 -17.55 -34.45
CA TYR A 713 -0.04 -18.88 -34.04
C TYR A 713 -1.52 -18.92 -33.65
N ALA A 714 -2.22 -19.98 -34.02
CA ALA A 714 -3.52 -20.30 -33.42
C ALA A 714 -3.34 -20.75 -31.96
N PHE A 715 -2.42 -21.67 -31.73
CA PHE A 715 -2.04 -22.18 -30.41
C PHE A 715 -0.52 -22.17 -30.27
N SER A 716 -0.01 -21.62 -29.17
CA SER A 716 1.43 -21.60 -28.87
C SER A 716 1.73 -21.93 -27.41
N PHE A 717 2.89 -22.53 -27.18
CA PHE A 717 3.30 -23.10 -25.92
C PHE A 717 4.69 -22.61 -25.53
N TYR A 718 4.85 -22.26 -24.26
CA TYR A 718 6.14 -22.17 -23.61
C TYR A 718 6.12 -23.09 -22.39
N LEU A 719 6.77 -24.24 -22.52
CA LEU A 719 6.76 -25.29 -21.51
C LEU A 719 8.06 -25.31 -20.71
N VAL A 720 7.96 -25.19 -19.40
CA VAL A 720 9.11 -25.50 -18.51
C VAL A 720 9.21 -27.00 -18.22
N SER A 721 8.13 -27.76 -18.44
CA SER A 721 8.05 -29.22 -18.38
C SER A 721 6.87 -29.74 -19.22
N PRO A 722 6.87 -31.01 -19.66
CA PRO A 722 5.72 -31.59 -20.37
C PRO A 722 4.42 -31.51 -19.55
N LEU A 723 3.30 -31.26 -20.21
CA LEU A 723 1.99 -31.16 -19.55
C LEU A 723 1.46 -32.55 -19.23
N SER A 724 0.93 -32.72 -18.01
CA SER A 724 0.21 -33.93 -17.60
C SER A 724 -1.27 -33.62 -17.41
N GLY A 725 -2.14 -34.44 -18.00
CA GLY A 725 -3.60 -34.28 -17.90
C GLY A 725 -4.19 -33.11 -18.70
N PHE A 726 -3.39 -32.35 -19.46
CA PHE A 726 -3.92 -31.36 -20.40
C PHE A 726 -4.81 -32.06 -21.43
N THR A 727 -5.99 -31.51 -21.68
CA THR A 727 -6.94 -32.06 -22.66
C THR A 727 -7.38 -30.97 -23.62
N ALA A 728 -7.33 -31.27 -24.91
CA ALA A 728 -8.02 -30.48 -25.92
C ALA A 728 -8.90 -31.41 -26.78
N ASP A 729 -10.12 -30.98 -27.10
CA ASP A 729 -10.98 -31.66 -28.07
C ASP A 729 -11.95 -30.67 -28.75
N HIS A 730 -12.43 -31.00 -29.95
CA HIS A 730 -13.42 -30.21 -30.70
C HIS A 730 -13.08 -28.72 -30.81
N ASN A 731 -11.85 -28.39 -31.19
CA ASN A 731 -11.41 -27.03 -31.43
C ASN A 731 -11.28 -26.74 -32.93
N ASN A 732 -11.22 -25.47 -33.30
CA ASN A 732 -11.02 -25.02 -34.68
C ASN A 732 -9.88 -24.02 -34.79
N TRP A 733 -9.10 -24.13 -35.87
CA TRP A 733 -8.10 -23.14 -36.24
C TRP A 733 -7.93 -23.06 -37.75
N ASP A 734 -7.57 -21.87 -38.26
CA ASP A 734 -7.42 -21.58 -39.69
C ASP A 734 -5.95 -21.38 -40.14
N ALA A 735 -5.02 -21.26 -39.19
CA ALA A 735 -3.60 -21.02 -39.41
C ALA A 735 -2.73 -21.98 -38.58
N ASN A 736 -1.42 -21.98 -38.83
CA ASN A 736 -0.50 -22.89 -38.15
C ASN A 736 -0.47 -22.63 -36.64
N SER A 737 -0.49 -23.71 -35.86
CA SER A 737 -0.06 -23.71 -34.46
C SER A 737 1.45 -23.89 -34.37
N ASP A 738 2.01 -23.70 -33.18
CA ASP A 738 3.42 -24.00 -32.96
C ASP A 738 3.73 -25.52 -33.08
N GLU A 739 5.02 -25.87 -33.02
CA GLU A 739 5.48 -27.25 -33.14
C GLU A 739 5.07 -28.16 -31.96
N THR A 740 4.63 -27.58 -30.85
CA THR A 740 4.23 -28.29 -29.64
C THR A 740 2.76 -28.72 -29.72
N TRP A 741 1.90 -27.94 -30.37
CA TRP A 741 0.46 -28.17 -30.46
C TRP A 741 0.05 -29.57 -30.93
N PRO A 742 0.67 -30.20 -31.96
CA PRO A 742 0.29 -31.55 -32.39
C PRO A 742 0.37 -32.61 -31.28
N THR A 743 1.16 -32.38 -30.24
CA THR A 743 1.27 -33.26 -29.06
C THR A 743 0.04 -33.19 -28.16
N TYR A 744 -0.65 -32.03 -28.13
CA TYR A 744 -1.70 -31.73 -27.15
C TYR A 744 -3.07 -31.43 -27.76
N GLN A 745 -3.19 -31.36 -29.09
CA GLN A 745 -4.42 -30.99 -29.78
C GLN A 745 -5.61 -31.96 -29.58
N GLY A 746 -5.33 -33.19 -29.15
CA GLY A 746 -6.34 -34.23 -28.96
C GLY A 746 -7.03 -34.69 -30.26
N THR A 747 -8.33 -34.95 -30.22
CA THR A 747 -9.10 -35.49 -31.36
C THR A 747 -10.38 -34.68 -31.65
N ASN A 748 -10.99 -34.92 -32.83
CA ASN A 748 -12.26 -34.32 -33.28
C ASN A 748 -12.23 -32.81 -33.56
N ASN A 749 -11.07 -32.28 -33.93
CA ASN A 749 -10.89 -30.86 -34.25
C ASN A 749 -11.24 -30.54 -35.73
N GLN A 750 -11.53 -29.27 -35.99
CA GLN A 750 -11.60 -28.68 -37.34
C GLN A 750 -10.24 -28.04 -37.67
N GLU A 751 -9.29 -28.85 -38.13
CA GLU A 751 -7.86 -28.49 -38.24
C GLU A 751 -7.53 -27.77 -39.54
N ASN A 752 -6.96 -26.56 -39.46
CA ASN A 752 -6.59 -25.73 -40.63
C ASN A 752 -7.80 -25.45 -41.56
N ILE A 753 -8.97 -25.21 -40.96
CA ILE A 753 -10.21 -24.92 -41.66
C ILE A 753 -10.73 -23.58 -41.19
N ALA A 754 -11.11 -22.72 -42.14
CA ALA A 754 -11.71 -21.43 -41.82
C ALA A 754 -13.04 -21.60 -41.05
N PRO A 755 -13.28 -20.81 -39.98
CA PRO A 755 -14.50 -20.93 -39.19
C PRO A 755 -15.79 -20.48 -39.90
N LEU A 756 -15.68 -19.72 -41.00
CA LEU A 756 -16.80 -19.12 -41.74
C LEU A 756 -17.71 -18.26 -40.85
N PHE A 757 -17.13 -17.18 -40.30
CA PHE A 757 -17.85 -16.13 -39.59
C PHE A 757 -18.49 -15.12 -40.56
N ARG A 758 -19.60 -14.50 -40.17
CA ARG A 758 -20.31 -13.48 -40.97
C ARG A 758 -19.51 -12.22 -41.22
N ASP A 759 -18.84 -11.68 -40.20
CA ASP A 759 -17.95 -10.53 -40.32
C ASP A 759 -16.92 -10.54 -39.18
N ALA A 760 -15.88 -11.36 -39.34
CA ALA A 760 -14.86 -11.54 -38.33
C ALA A 760 -14.07 -10.25 -38.03
N LEU A 761 -13.83 -9.41 -39.04
CA LEU A 761 -13.09 -8.15 -38.90
C LEU A 761 -13.92 -7.09 -38.16
N GLY A 762 -15.23 -7.05 -38.41
CA GLY A 762 -16.18 -6.22 -37.66
C GLY A 762 -16.56 -6.76 -36.28
N GLY A 763 -16.06 -7.95 -35.91
CA GLY A 763 -16.30 -8.57 -34.60
C GLY A 763 -17.59 -9.39 -34.50
N ASP A 764 -18.28 -9.66 -35.62
CA ASP A 764 -19.42 -10.57 -35.70
C ASP A 764 -18.97 -12.00 -36.00
N PHE A 765 -18.77 -12.77 -34.93
CA PHE A 765 -18.35 -14.17 -34.99
C PHE A 765 -19.52 -15.17 -35.04
N ARG A 766 -20.73 -14.73 -35.42
CA ARG A 766 -21.80 -15.67 -35.76
C ARG A 766 -21.44 -16.43 -37.03
N PHE A 767 -21.82 -17.69 -37.11
CA PHE A 767 -21.50 -18.54 -38.26
C PHE A 767 -22.36 -18.25 -39.49
N GLU A 768 -21.75 -18.46 -40.65
CA GLU A 768 -22.44 -18.71 -41.91
C GLU A 768 -23.06 -20.11 -41.92
N GLN A 769 -24.12 -20.32 -42.71
CA GLN A 769 -24.98 -21.51 -42.66
C GLN A 769 -24.26 -22.85 -42.84
N PHE A 770 -23.11 -22.87 -43.53
CA PHE A 770 -22.34 -24.09 -43.83
C PHE A 770 -20.99 -24.11 -43.12
N SER A 771 -20.83 -23.37 -42.03
CA SER A 771 -19.64 -23.45 -41.20
C SER A 771 -19.39 -24.89 -40.73
N PRO A 772 -18.12 -25.35 -40.74
CA PRO A 772 -17.72 -26.66 -40.21
C PRO A 772 -17.90 -26.76 -38.69
N ASN A 773 -18.08 -25.63 -38.01
CA ASN A 773 -18.21 -25.56 -36.56
C ASN A 773 -19.64 -25.81 -36.07
N ILE A 774 -20.62 -25.86 -36.98
CA ILE A 774 -22.03 -26.02 -36.61
C ILE A 774 -22.35 -27.49 -36.31
N ASP A 775 -22.87 -27.74 -35.12
CA ASP A 775 -23.20 -29.02 -34.52
C ASP A 775 -22.05 -30.02 -34.45
N THR A 776 -20.81 -29.56 -34.25
CA THR A 776 -19.61 -30.40 -34.23
C THR A 776 -18.81 -30.33 -32.93
N GLY A 777 -19.30 -29.61 -31.93
CA GLY A 777 -18.68 -29.49 -30.60
C GLY A 777 -19.02 -30.64 -29.64
N ALA A 778 -18.43 -30.58 -28.45
CA ALA A 778 -18.71 -31.45 -27.31
C ALA A 778 -19.72 -30.82 -26.35
N ASP A 779 -20.59 -31.63 -25.75
CA ASP A 779 -21.37 -31.20 -24.59
C ASP A 779 -20.46 -31.03 -23.36
N VAL A 780 -20.37 -29.79 -22.88
CA VAL A 780 -19.60 -29.38 -21.69
C VAL A 780 -20.49 -28.81 -20.59
N GLY A 781 -21.81 -29.06 -20.66
CA GLY A 781 -22.80 -28.65 -19.66
C GLY A 781 -23.24 -27.18 -19.77
N LEU A 782 -22.92 -26.51 -20.88
CA LEU A 782 -23.40 -25.16 -21.17
C LEU A 782 -24.72 -25.23 -21.94
N ILE A 783 -25.61 -24.27 -21.67
CA ILE A 783 -26.97 -24.27 -22.24
C ILE A 783 -27.28 -23.03 -23.11
N THR A 784 -26.39 -22.03 -23.10
CA THR A 784 -26.53 -20.82 -23.90
C THR A 784 -25.21 -20.34 -24.48
N ASP A 785 -25.27 -19.53 -25.54
CA ASP A 785 -24.13 -18.85 -26.15
C ASP A 785 -23.84 -17.48 -25.53
N ILE A 786 -22.86 -16.76 -26.10
CA ILE A 786 -22.45 -15.40 -25.67
C ILE A 786 -23.57 -14.35 -25.78
N LEU A 787 -24.57 -14.56 -26.63
CA LEU A 787 -25.73 -13.66 -26.76
C LEU A 787 -26.90 -14.09 -25.86
N GLY A 788 -26.76 -15.20 -25.14
CA GLY A 788 -27.81 -15.81 -24.33
C GLY A 788 -28.80 -16.64 -25.14
N ASN A 789 -28.50 -16.97 -26.40
CA ASN A 789 -29.32 -17.86 -27.21
C ASN A 789 -29.17 -19.30 -26.74
N PRO A 790 -30.21 -20.14 -26.84
CA PRO A 790 -30.11 -21.56 -26.53
C PRO A 790 -29.19 -22.30 -27.51
N ILE A 791 -28.52 -23.32 -26.99
CA ILE A 791 -27.73 -24.28 -27.78
C ILE A 791 -28.66 -25.32 -28.43
N TYR A 792 -28.48 -25.57 -29.72
CA TYR A 792 -29.29 -26.47 -30.54
C TYR A 792 -28.55 -27.77 -30.85
N GLY A 793 -29.10 -28.89 -30.39
CA GLY A 793 -28.60 -30.22 -30.68
C GLY A 793 -27.22 -30.44 -30.06
N THR A 794 -26.26 -30.73 -30.93
CA THR A 794 -24.85 -30.82 -30.54
C THR A 794 -24.28 -29.39 -30.50
N PRO A 795 -23.57 -28.96 -29.44
CA PRO A 795 -23.07 -27.59 -29.37
C PRO A 795 -22.16 -27.20 -30.53
N ASP A 796 -22.14 -25.92 -30.90
CA ASP A 796 -21.20 -25.41 -31.89
C ASP A 796 -19.79 -25.21 -31.30
N ILE A 797 -18.76 -25.33 -32.15
CA ILE A 797 -17.38 -24.96 -31.80
C ILE A 797 -17.24 -23.44 -31.89
N GLY A 798 -17.34 -22.74 -30.77
CA GLY A 798 -17.13 -21.30 -30.64
C GLY A 798 -17.99 -20.66 -29.56
N ALA A 799 -17.94 -19.33 -29.48
CA ALA A 799 -18.71 -18.54 -28.49
C ALA A 799 -20.15 -18.27 -28.89
N TYR A 800 -20.49 -18.45 -30.17
CA TYR A 800 -21.81 -18.20 -30.74
C TYR A 800 -22.42 -19.52 -31.17
N GLU A 801 -23.72 -19.67 -30.92
CA GLU A 801 -24.50 -20.78 -31.45
C GLU A 801 -25.21 -20.36 -32.74
N TYR A 802 -25.13 -21.17 -33.79
CA TYR A 802 -25.88 -20.99 -35.00
C TYR A 802 -27.36 -21.24 -34.77
N GLN A 803 -28.14 -20.16 -34.80
CA GLN A 803 -29.59 -20.23 -34.66
C GLN A 803 -30.25 -20.68 -35.98
N PRO A 804 -30.91 -21.86 -36.03
CA PRO A 804 -31.53 -22.37 -37.25
C PRO A 804 -32.64 -21.41 -37.74
N PRO A 805 -32.63 -20.97 -39.01
CA PRO A 805 -33.50 -19.87 -39.45
C PRO A 805 -34.89 -20.32 -39.93
N TYR A 806 -35.10 -21.61 -40.21
CA TYR A 806 -36.35 -22.11 -40.79
C TYR A 806 -37.19 -22.86 -39.75
N THR A 807 -38.48 -23.02 -40.04
CA THR A 807 -39.45 -23.68 -39.15
C THR A 807 -40.37 -24.59 -39.95
N ILE A 808 -40.52 -25.83 -39.52
CA ILE A 808 -41.42 -26.82 -40.12
C ILE A 808 -42.86 -26.29 -40.10
N GLY A 809 -43.58 -26.48 -41.22
CA GLY A 809 -44.95 -26.00 -41.39
C GLY A 809 -45.08 -24.52 -41.79
N THR A 810 -44.04 -23.71 -41.57
CA THR A 810 -43.99 -22.31 -42.04
C THR A 810 -43.14 -22.18 -43.31
N HIS A 811 -42.02 -22.89 -43.36
CA HIS A 811 -41.07 -22.85 -44.47
C HIS A 811 -41.05 -24.21 -45.19
N ALA A 812 -41.27 -24.20 -46.50
CA ALA A 812 -41.15 -25.40 -47.32
C ALA A 812 -39.68 -25.67 -47.66
N PRO A 813 -39.13 -26.87 -47.40
CA PRO A 813 -37.76 -27.19 -47.74
C PRO A 813 -37.58 -27.40 -49.25
N SER A 814 -36.37 -27.21 -49.75
CA SER A 814 -35.99 -27.55 -51.13
C SER A 814 -36.28 -29.01 -51.43
N ALA A 815 -36.69 -29.30 -52.66
CA ALA A 815 -37.02 -30.64 -53.13
C ALA A 815 -35.80 -31.58 -53.23
N ASP A 816 -34.58 -31.05 -53.08
CA ASP A 816 -33.31 -31.79 -52.99
C ASP A 816 -32.57 -31.50 -51.67
N GLY A 817 -33.29 -30.98 -50.67
CA GLY A 817 -32.71 -30.50 -49.42
C GLY A 817 -32.18 -31.63 -48.52
N SER A 818 -30.96 -31.44 -48.00
CA SER A 818 -30.46 -32.16 -46.83
C SER A 818 -30.68 -31.29 -45.58
N LEU A 819 -31.50 -31.75 -44.65
CA LEU A 819 -31.99 -30.97 -43.51
C LEU A 819 -31.52 -31.57 -42.18
N ARG A 820 -31.28 -30.71 -41.20
CA ARG A 820 -31.31 -31.05 -39.78
C ARG A 820 -32.47 -30.34 -39.13
N ILE A 821 -33.38 -31.10 -38.53
CA ILE A 821 -34.61 -30.63 -37.86
C ILE A 821 -34.43 -30.83 -36.36
N TYR A 822 -34.68 -29.79 -35.58
CA TYR A 822 -34.52 -29.77 -34.13
C TYR A 822 -35.88 -30.00 -33.43
N ALA A 823 -35.83 -30.38 -32.15
CA ALA A 823 -37.01 -30.76 -31.36
C ALA A 823 -38.06 -29.65 -31.18
N ASP A 824 -37.67 -28.39 -31.31
CA ASP A 824 -38.56 -27.23 -31.30
C ASP A 824 -39.24 -26.96 -32.67
N GLY A 825 -38.93 -27.78 -33.68
CA GLY A 825 -39.46 -27.68 -35.03
C GLY A 825 -38.72 -26.72 -35.94
N LYS A 826 -37.62 -26.11 -35.48
CA LYS A 826 -36.72 -25.39 -36.38
C LYS A 826 -35.86 -26.33 -37.20
N TYR A 827 -35.34 -25.85 -38.33
CA TYR A 827 -34.43 -26.63 -39.15
C TYR A 827 -33.40 -25.76 -39.89
N ARG A 828 -32.31 -26.40 -40.31
CA ARG A 828 -31.29 -25.84 -41.21
C ARG A 828 -30.99 -26.79 -42.35
N TYR A 829 -30.47 -26.27 -43.47
CA TYR A 829 -29.84 -27.12 -44.48
C TYR A 829 -28.42 -27.46 -44.05
N THR A 830 -28.02 -28.73 -44.23
CA THR A 830 -26.66 -29.23 -43.95
C THR A 830 -25.77 -29.24 -45.20
N ALA A 831 -26.36 -29.03 -46.38
CA ALA A 831 -25.66 -28.88 -47.66
C ALA A 831 -26.38 -27.87 -48.55
N ALA A 832 -25.66 -27.30 -49.52
CA ALA A 832 -26.25 -26.42 -50.52
C ALA A 832 -27.24 -27.18 -51.41
N THR A 833 -28.32 -26.51 -51.82
CA THR A 833 -29.33 -27.05 -52.74
C THR A 833 -29.02 -26.66 -54.17
N SER A 834 -29.44 -27.48 -55.13
CA SER A 834 -29.22 -27.26 -56.56
C SER A 834 -30.45 -26.73 -57.29
N THR A 835 -31.61 -26.73 -56.63
CA THR A 835 -32.88 -26.24 -57.17
C THR A 835 -33.55 -25.21 -56.25
N ALA A 836 -34.47 -24.44 -56.84
CA ALA A 836 -35.40 -23.57 -56.13
C ALA A 836 -36.77 -24.23 -55.92
N SER A 837 -37.00 -25.42 -56.50
CA SER A 837 -38.23 -26.19 -56.27
C SER A 837 -38.31 -26.62 -54.80
N VAL A 838 -39.49 -26.51 -54.21
CA VAL A 838 -39.75 -26.93 -52.83
C VAL A 838 -40.56 -28.23 -52.76
N ALA A 839 -40.46 -28.96 -51.66
CA ALA A 839 -41.25 -30.15 -51.38
C ALA A 839 -42.35 -29.86 -50.35
N ASP A 840 -43.52 -30.47 -50.54
CA ASP A 840 -44.55 -30.57 -49.51
C ASP A 840 -44.06 -31.54 -48.44
N PHE A 841 -43.56 -31.01 -47.33
CA PHE A 841 -42.87 -31.77 -46.30
C PHE A 841 -43.43 -31.43 -44.91
N THR A 842 -43.95 -32.44 -44.22
CA THR A 842 -44.49 -32.31 -42.86
C THR A 842 -43.85 -33.34 -41.94
N VAL A 843 -43.39 -32.91 -40.78
CA VAL A 843 -42.93 -33.77 -39.69
C VAL A 843 -43.82 -33.52 -38.48
N THR A 844 -44.26 -34.59 -37.82
CA THR A 844 -45.08 -34.51 -36.61
C THR A 844 -44.49 -35.45 -35.55
N PRO A 845 -43.67 -34.93 -34.62
CA PRO A 845 -43.12 -35.72 -33.53
C PRO A 845 -44.23 -36.30 -32.63
N VAL A 846 -43.95 -37.44 -31.99
CA VAL A 846 -44.85 -38.01 -30.98
C VAL A 846 -44.89 -37.07 -29.78
N GLY A 847 -46.03 -36.40 -29.55
CA GLY A 847 -46.17 -35.36 -28.52
C GLY A 847 -46.09 -33.92 -29.06
N GLY A 848 -45.84 -33.73 -30.36
CA GLY A 848 -45.65 -32.42 -30.98
C GLY A 848 -44.25 -31.87 -30.79
N PHE A 849 -43.97 -30.70 -31.39
CA PHE A 849 -42.72 -29.98 -31.13
C PHE A 849 -42.78 -29.36 -29.73
N GLY A 850 -41.80 -29.70 -28.88
CA GLY A 850 -41.72 -29.21 -27.51
C GLY A 850 -41.20 -27.78 -27.46
N ALA A 851 -41.88 -26.87 -26.76
CA ALA A 851 -41.38 -25.53 -26.56
C ALA A 851 -40.18 -25.57 -25.59
N GLY A 852 -39.01 -25.10 -26.05
CA GLY A 852 -37.81 -25.01 -25.22
C GLY A 852 -36.97 -26.29 -25.14
N ASP A 853 -37.31 -27.33 -25.90
CA ASP A 853 -36.44 -28.49 -26.11
C ASP A 853 -35.56 -28.24 -27.34
N TYR A 854 -34.25 -28.12 -27.10
CA TYR A 854 -33.28 -27.83 -28.13
C TYR A 854 -32.31 -28.98 -28.36
N ALA A 855 -32.33 -30.03 -27.53
CA ALA A 855 -31.23 -31.01 -27.47
C ALA A 855 -31.34 -32.12 -28.53
N GLU A 856 -32.55 -32.47 -28.97
CA GLU A 856 -32.75 -33.54 -29.95
C GLU A 856 -32.84 -33.02 -31.39
N TYR A 857 -32.39 -33.83 -32.34
CA TYR A 857 -32.49 -33.53 -33.76
C TYR A 857 -32.67 -34.77 -34.63
N LEU A 858 -33.20 -34.56 -35.85
CA LEU A 858 -33.38 -35.54 -36.90
C LEU A 858 -32.74 -35.03 -38.20
N ASN A 859 -31.88 -35.84 -38.81
CA ASN A 859 -31.37 -35.58 -40.16
C ASN A 859 -32.32 -36.17 -41.21
N VAL A 860 -32.70 -35.38 -42.20
CA VAL A 860 -33.61 -35.78 -43.28
C VAL A 860 -32.99 -35.47 -44.63
N PHE A 861 -33.06 -36.43 -45.55
CA PHE A 861 -32.63 -36.27 -46.94
C PHE A 861 -33.86 -36.35 -47.85
N ILE A 862 -34.13 -35.29 -48.60
CA ILE A 862 -35.21 -35.25 -49.59
C ILE A 862 -34.57 -35.61 -50.94
N THR A 863 -35.02 -36.70 -51.55
CA THR A 863 -34.48 -37.26 -52.81
C THR A 863 -35.53 -37.39 -53.89
#